data_AF-A0A959JLD2-F1
#
_entry.id   AF-A0A959JLD2-F1
#
_cell.length_a   1.000
_cell.length_b   1.000
_cell.length_c   1.000
_cell.angle_alpha   90.00
_cell.angle_beta   90.00
_cell.angle_gamma   90.00
#
_symmetry.space_group_name_H-M   'P 1'
#
loop_
_entity.id
_entity.type
_entity.pdbx_description
1 polymer ?
#
loop_
_entity_poly.entity_id
_entity_poly.type
_entity_poly.pdbx_seq_one_letter_code
_entity_poly.pdbx_strand_id
1 'polypeptide(L)'
;NPNSRKTYFIPGKHGYMSRKIFPEIAEKYPNTITVQVENIDEPSQEDYANGLKDYDLKNSVIIAHSMGCPAIINYISENNTPIEKLVLIAPKLIFKEKDRAKRYTKMLEDLRLDKLETLVKELVIIYSDNDEHVTLEDISESIKKQLPYAKYVLQKDADHFATPELDIFPEYLWEVIKDNGNQLNISVLRHGETEYNKLGKFHGITDIELNETGREQAHEAKEKLGAHYDVIISSPLKRARQTAEIVNEKLGLKIIENDLLKERDFGNLEGLTWEEFSEQYPNEASKNHIDFQPELEKGERIEDVEKRLREFINWLKTSGYKNPLIVTHAGVIRVIERKLNNLTPEQSRENDPKNLELRNYKLSAAEWVQDEDVLDTWFSSGQWPYLTLMVKEGDFNEFYPSQVMETGWDILLFWVTRMMLLNPYRAKKLNPKRTDEQIVPFKSVYLHGLVLDKNGVKMSKRLGNVIDPFETIATYGADATRWYMISNAQPWDNLKFDLEGIDEIRRKFFGTLFNTYNFFILYANIDTFQYKEDYVPVSERPEIDRWIISKLNHLIQDVQDDFSDYEPTNATRKIMEFVDEHLSNWYVRLCRRRFWKGEYGLDKIAAYQTLYDCLLNISKLSAPVAPMFSEWLYNNLNSATGREVHESVHLADFPVANLKETDDALEQRMDYAQRISSVVHSIRKKVGHRVRQPLAKIILPIIHPSFIDQVEAVKELILSEVNIKKIEYITDTEGFIKKKAKANFKTLGKSLGKNMKDGAAMIAEFDQAKINELEKKGVISLTINGEAYSITPEDVEISFDNIPGWQVGIDKDITVALDISLDDALIHEGLAKELVNRIQNMRKNADLNVTDKISVVLEKHDVLEETIRQFGDYIKQEVLAETITFAGQVNDEKVEISDEIQIAIGIAKI
;
A
#
# COMPACT_ATOMS: atom_id res chain seq x y z
N ASN A 1 -23.07 -20.97 34.11
CA ASN A 1 -22.82 -21.53 35.46
C ASN A 1 -23.79 -22.68 35.64
N PRO A 2 -23.38 -23.94 35.89
CA PRO A 2 -24.32 -25.07 36.04
C PRO A 2 -25.36 -24.87 37.15
N ASN A 3 -25.12 -23.90 38.05
CA ASN A 3 -26.03 -23.50 39.13
C ASN A 3 -27.00 -22.34 38.77
N SER A 4 -27.03 -21.85 37.52
CA SER A 4 -28.04 -20.85 37.12
C SER A 4 -29.40 -21.53 36.94
N ARG A 5 -30.45 -20.90 37.50
CA ARG A 5 -31.83 -21.41 37.45
C ARG A 5 -32.30 -21.48 35.99
N LYS A 6 -32.94 -22.60 35.61
CA LYS A 6 -33.52 -22.77 34.28
C LYS A 6 -34.83 -22.00 34.17
N THR A 7 -35.02 -21.36 33.02
CA THR A 7 -36.28 -20.69 32.66
C THR A 7 -36.98 -21.49 31.57
N TYR A 8 -38.21 -21.95 31.81
CA TYR A 8 -39.00 -22.69 30.84
C TYR A 8 -40.09 -21.83 30.23
N PHE A 9 -40.10 -21.76 28.90
CA PHE A 9 -41.17 -21.15 28.13
C PHE A 9 -42.19 -22.19 27.72
N ILE A 10 -43.45 -22.01 28.10
CA ILE A 10 -44.54 -22.91 27.75
C ILE A 10 -45.41 -22.21 26.70
N PRO A 11 -45.37 -22.66 25.44
CA PRO A 11 -46.08 -22.00 24.35
C PRO A 11 -47.60 -22.12 24.50
N GLY A 12 -48.34 -21.25 23.80
CA GLY A 12 -49.79 -21.30 23.67
C GLY A 12 -50.25 -21.50 22.22
N LYS A 13 -51.57 -21.68 22.02
CA LYS A 13 -52.19 -21.86 20.69
C LYS A 13 -52.09 -20.57 19.85
N HIS A 14 -51.59 -20.69 18.61
CA HIS A 14 -51.51 -19.65 17.57
C HIS A 14 -50.91 -18.27 17.96
N GLY A 15 -50.07 -18.19 18.99
CA GLY A 15 -49.40 -16.94 19.39
C GLY A 15 -48.06 -16.72 18.69
N TYR A 16 -47.84 -15.53 18.12
CA TYR A 16 -46.53 -15.13 17.56
C TYR A 16 -45.41 -15.22 18.61
N MET A 17 -45.69 -14.81 19.86
CA MET A 17 -44.80 -15.01 21.01
C MET A 17 -44.35 -16.48 21.20
N SER A 18 -45.27 -17.42 21.02
CA SER A 18 -45.02 -18.85 21.24
C SER A 18 -44.26 -19.53 20.11
N ARG A 19 -44.37 -19.03 18.88
CA ARG A 19 -43.74 -19.67 17.69
C ARG A 19 -42.42 -19.06 17.28
N LYS A 20 -42.18 -17.78 17.61
CA LYS A 20 -41.00 -17.05 17.15
C LYS A 20 -40.18 -16.47 18.29
N ILE A 21 -40.81 -15.71 19.20
CA ILE A 21 -40.08 -15.03 20.29
C ILE A 21 -39.48 -16.03 21.29
N PHE A 22 -40.26 -16.99 21.80
CA PHE A 22 -39.75 -17.98 22.77
C PHE A 22 -38.56 -18.81 22.22
N PRO A 23 -38.62 -19.34 20.99
CA PRO A 23 -37.45 -19.97 20.35
C PRO A 23 -36.23 -19.05 20.19
N GLU A 24 -36.42 -17.82 19.69
CA GLU A 24 -35.31 -16.85 19.49
C GLU A 24 -34.63 -16.48 20.82
N ILE A 25 -35.40 -16.30 21.89
CA ILE A 25 -34.85 -16.07 23.24
C ILE A 25 -34.14 -17.33 23.76
N ALA A 26 -34.66 -18.53 23.51
CA ALA A 26 -34.00 -19.79 23.91
C ALA A 26 -32.67 -20.01 23.20
N GLU A 27 -32.52 -19.55 21.95
CA GLU A 27 -31.27 -19.61 21.21
C GLU A 27 -30.23 -18.61 21.76
N LYS A 28 -30.69 -17.40 22.13
CA LYS A 28 -29.80 -16.32 22.61
C LYS A 28 -29.35 -16.49 24.07
N TYR A 29 -30.18 -17.11 24.92
CA TYR A 29 -29.89 -17.25 26.36
C TYR A 29 -29.76 -18.74 26.75
N PRO A 30 -28.56 -19.23 27.10
CA PRO A 30 -28.32 -20.68 27.25
C PRO A 30 -29.02 -21.36 28.44
N ASN A 31 -29.74 -20.61 29.29
CA ASN A 31 -30.50 -21.13 30.43
C ASN A 31 -32.03 -21.09 30.22
N THR A 32 -32.50 -20.63 29.06
CA THR A 32 -33.91 -20.61 28.70
C THR A 32 -34.23 -21.77 27.76
N ILE A 33 -35.36 -22.45 27.99
CA ILE A 33 -35.76 -23.63 27.23
C ILE A 33 -37.23 -23.48 26.83
N THR A 34 -37.51 -23.61 25.54
CA THR A 34 -38.90 -23.70 25.06
C THR A 34 -39.38 -25.15 25.09
N VAL A 35 -40.45 -25.39 25.88
CA VAL A 35 -41.08 -26.71 26.00
C VAL A 35 -41.68 -27.11 24.66
N GLN A 36 -41.30 -28.29 24.19
CA GLN A 36 -41.84 -28.85 22.94
C GLN A 36 -43.24 -29.44 23.16
N VAL A 37 -44.16 -29.16 22.24
CA VAL A 37 -45.55 -29.62 22.27
C VAL A 37 -45.88 -30.19 20.89
N GLU A 38 -46.25 -31.48 20.84
CA GLU A 38 -46.33 -32.25 19.59
C GLU A 38 -47.28 -31.65 18.52
N ASN A 39 -48.41 -31.06 18.93
CA ASN A 39 -49.36 -30.40 18.02
C ASN A 39 -49.60 -28.94 18.41
N ILE A 40 -48.62 -28.08 18.17
CA ILE A 40 -48.68 -26.66 18.56
C ILE A 40 -49.72 -25.82 17.78
N ASP A 41 -50.23 -26.34 16.66
CA ASP A 41 -51.30 -25.70 15.89
C ASP A 41 -52.65 -25.86 16.60
N GLU A 42 -52.98 -27.05 17.08
CA GLU A 42 -54.19 -27.29 17.88
C GLU A 42 -53.90 -28.17 19.11
N PRO A 43 -53.23 -27.62 20.13
CA PRO A 43 -52.74 -28.44 21.24
C PRO A 43 -53.88 -28.83 22.19
N SER A 44 -53.98 -30.13 22.49
CA SER A 44 -54.81 -30.66 23.58
C SER A 44 -54.07 -30.53 24.92
N GLN A 45 -54.80 -30.67 26.04
CA GLN A 45 -54.18 -30.72 27.37
C GLN A 45 -53.26 -31.95 27.54
N GLU A 46 -53.55 -33.04 26.84
CA GLU A 46 -52.72 -34.25 26.85
C GLU A 46 -51.39 -34.03 26.12
N ASP A 47 -51.39 -33.25 25.03
CA ASP A 47 -50.16 -32.89 24.29
C ASP A 47 -49.21 -32.06 25.17
N TYR A 48 -49.73 -31.10 25.94
CA TYR A 48 -48.93 -30.35 26.91
C TYR A 48 -48.45 -31.24 28.07
N ALA A 49 -49.31 -32.11 28.59
CA ALA A 49 -48.93 -33.00 29.69
C ALA A 49 -47.83 -33.99 29.28
N ASN A 50 -47.81 -34.44 28.03
CA ASN A 50 -46.73 -35.26 27.50
C ASN A 50 -45.45 -34.45 27.31
N GLY A 51 -45.53 -33.27 26.68
CA GLY A 51 -44.36 -32.40 26.49
C GLY A 51 -43.70 -31.96 27.80
N LEU A 52 -44.48 -31.71 28.86
CA LEU A 52 -43.94 -31.30 30.17
C LEU A 52 -43.21 -32.41 30.92
N LYS A 53 -43.45 -33.70 30.61
CA LYS A 53 -42.77 -34.84 31.28
C LYS A 53 -41.27 -34.90 31.00
N ASP A 54 -40.83 -34.32 29.89
CA ASP A 54 -39.43 -34.37 29.45
C ASP A 54 -38.54 -33.33 30.14
N TYR A 55 -39.10 -32.47 30.99
CA TYR A 55 -38.40 -31.36 31.62
C TYR A 55 -38.44 -31.43 33.16
N ASP A 56 -37.30 -31.19 33.81
CA ASP A 56 -37.25 -31.01 35.27
C ASP A 56 -37.61 -29.56 35.63
N LEU A 57 -38.86 -29.38 36.06
CA LEU A 57 -39.43 -28.09 36.38
C LEU A 57 -39.20 -27.66 37.84
N LYS A 58 -38.58 -28.49 38.68
CA LYS A 58 -38.40 -28.17 40.12
C LYS A 58 -37.52 -26.93 40.31
N ASN A 59 -37.98 -25.99 41.15
CA ASN A 59 -37.29 -24.74 41.48
C ASN A 59 -36.89 -23.89 40.27
N SER A 60 -37.65 -23.99 39.18
CA SER A 60 -37.42 -23.25 37.94
C SER A 60 -38.24 -21.96 37.86
N VAL A 61 -37.90 -21.10 36.91
CA VAL A 61 -38.75 -19.99 36.46
C VAL A 61 -39.56 -20.48 35.28
N ILE A 62 -40.87 -20.26 35.28
CA ILE A 62 -41.74 -20.69 34.19
C ILE A 62 -42.52 -19.49 33.65
N ILE A 63 -42.51 -19.32 32.34
CA ILE A 63 -43.32 -18.32 31.63
C ILE A 63 -44.25 -19.07 30.68
N ALA A 64 -45.54 -19.10 31.01
CA ALA A 64 -46.56 -19.77 30.21
C ALA A 64 -47.44 -18.78 29.47
N HIS A 65 -47.79 -19.09 28.23
CA HIS A 65 -48.63 -18.24 27.39
C HIS A 65 -49.92 -18.96 26.98
N SER A 66 -51.05 -18.27 27.09
CA SER A 66 -52.35 -18.74 26.62
C SER A 66 -52.66 -20.18 27.08
N MET A 67 -52.99 -21.11 26.17
CA MET A 67 -53.34 -22.51 26.48
C MET A 67 -52.26 -23.28 27.27
N GLY A 68 -51.01 -22.80 27.30
CA GLY A 68 -49.96 -23.35 28.16
C GLY A 68 -50.16 -23.04 29.65
N CYS A 69 -50.86 -21.96 30.00
CA CYS A 69 -51.15 -21.56 31.39
C CYS A 69 -51.97 -22.62 32.16
N PRO A 70 -53.15 -23.07 31.71
CA PRO A 70 -53.90 -24.11 32.41
C PRO A 70 -53.13 -25.44 32.45
N ALA A 71 -52.39 -25.77 31.39
CA ALA A 71 -51.65 -27.02 31.29
C ALA A 71 -50.54 -27.11 32.34
N ILE A 72 -49.75 -26.04 32.52
CA ILE A 72 -48.71 -26.03 33.55
C ILE A 72 -49.28 -26.07 34.96
N ILE A 73 -50.37 -25.34 35.21
CA ILE A 73 -51.04 -25.31 36.51
C ILE A 73 -51.51 -26.71 36.89
N ASN A 74 -52.16 -27.43 35.96
CA ASN A 74 -52.61 -28.80 36.18
C ASN A 74 -51.42 -29.73 36.42
N TYR A 75 -50.39 -29.64 35.58
CA TYR A 75 -49.20 -30.48 35.70
C TYR A 75 -48.49 -30.33 37.05
N ILE A 76 -48.23 -29.09 37.51
CA ILE A 76 -47.54 -28.88 38.79
C ILE A 76 -48.42 -29.26 39.98
N SER A 77 -49.74 -29.10 39.87
CA SER A 77 -50.70 -29.41 40.94
C SER A 77 -50.97 -30.91 41.09
N GLU A 78 -50.92 -31.66 39.99
CA GLU A 78 -51.02 -33.13 39.97
C GLU A 78 -49.73 -33.79 40.46
N ASN A 79 -48.56 -33.25 40.08
CA ASN A 79 -47.25 -33.81 40.40
C ASN A 79 -46.61 -33.23 41.67
N ASN A 80 -47.27 -32.26 42.35
CA ASN A 80 -46.74 -31.50 43.50
C ASN A 80 -45.32 -30.94 43.24
N THR A 81 -45.13 -30.29 42.10
CA THR A 81 -43.82 -29.77 41.68
C THR A 81 -43.61 -28.35 42.19
N PRO A 82 -42.62 -28.08 43.06
CA PRO A 82 -42.34 -26.73 43.55
C PRO A 82 -41.67 -25.87 42.45
N ILE A 83 -42.19 -24.66 42.24
CA ILE A 83 -41.76 -23.68 41.25
C ILE A 83 -41.28 -22.41 41.97
N GLU A 84 -40.15 -21.84 41.53
CA GLU A 84 -39.61 -20.62 42.13
C GLU A 84 -40.44 -19.41 41.70
N LYS A 85 -40.69 -19.28 40.40
CA LYS A 85 -41.49 -18.17 39.84
C LYS A 85 -42.33 -18.66 38.68
N LEU A 86 -43.63 -18.40 38.73
CA LEU A 86 -44.57 -18.72 37.66
C LEU A 86 -45.16 -17.44 37.11
N VAL A 87 -44.94 -17.18 35.83
CA VAL A 87 -45.50 -16.05 35.08
C VAL A 87 -46.53 -16.58 34.10
N LEU A 88 -47.78 -16.15 34.26
CA LEU A 88 -48.89 -16.55 33.41
C LEU A 88 -49.30 -15.38 32.52
N ILE A 89 -49.18 -15.54 31.21
CA ILE A 89 -49.56 -14.52 30.22
C ILE A 89 -50.92 -14.91 29.64
N ALA A 90 -51.96 -14.20 30.06
CA ALA A 90 -53.34 -14.43 29.63
C ALA A 90 -53.66 -13.65 28.33
N PRO A 91 -54.33 -14.27 27.34
CA PRO A 91 -54.70 -13.61 26.09
C PRO A 91 -55.89 -12.64 26.23
N LYS A 92 -55.88 -11.61 25.38
CA LYS A 92 -56.86 -10.53 25.11
C LYS A 92 -58.26 -10.65 25.75
N LEU A 93 -58.60 -9.72 26.65
CA LEU A 93 -59.96 -9.52 27.19
C LEU A 93 -60.80 -8.65 26.24
N ILE A 94 -61.38 -9.21 25.18
CA ILE A 94 -62.27 -8.43 24.29
C ILE A 94 -63.65 -8.29 24.93
N PHE A 95 -64.01 -7.11 25.45
CA PHE A 95 -65.34 -6.85 26.05
C PHE A 95 -66.48 -6.65 25.04
N LYS A 96 -66.23 -6.72 23.73
CA LYS A 96 -67.27 -6.55 22.69
C LYS A 96 -68.15 -7.77 22.42
N GLU A 97 -67.77 -8.96 22.87
CA GLU A 97 -68.63 -10.16 22.87
C GLU A 97 -68.62 -10.80 24.26
N LYS A 98 -69.75 -10.75 24.98
CA LYS A 98 -69.91 -11.25 26.36
C LYS A 98 -69.53 -12.72 26.58
N ASP A 99 -69.25 -13.52 25.53
CA ASP A 99 -69.00 -14.96 25.61
C ASP A 99 -67.51 -15.38 25.58
N ARG A 100 -66.57 -14.57 25.07
CA ARG A 100 -65.13 -14.96 24.99
C ARG A 100 -64.35 -14.67 26.28
N ALA A 101 -64.52 -13.49 26.89
CA ALA A 101 -63.91 -13.17 28.19
C ALA A 101 -64.42 -14.07 29.33
N LYS A 102 -65.68 -14.52 29.24
CA LYS A 102 -66.24 -15.54 30.14
C LYS A 102 -65.59 -16.91 29.99
N ARG A 103 -65.16 -17.32 28.79
CA ARG A 103 -64.53 -18.62 28.56
C ARG A 103 -63.16 -18.75 29.22
N TYR A 104 -62.34 -17.70 29.23
CA TYR A 104 -60.99 -17.76 29.80
C TYR A 104 -60.95 -17.57 31.32
N THR A 105 -61.77 -16.63 31.82
CA THR A 105 -61.99 -16.44 33.26
C THR A 105 -62.57 -17.73 33.86
N LYS A 106 -63.56 -18.34 33.20
CA LYS A 106 -64.08 -19.65 33.58
C LYS A 106 -63.05 -20.78 33.48
N MET A 107 -62.18 -20.74 32.46
CA MET A 107 -61.08 -21.71 32.31
C MET A 107 -60.06 -21.62 33.46
N LEU A 108 -59.81 -20.44 34.04
CA LEU A 108 -58.97 -20.29 35.23
C LEU A 108 -59.73 -20.64 36.52
N GLU A 109 -61.03 -20.30 36.60
CA GLU A 109 -61.91 -20.63 37.74
C GLU A 109 -62.17 -22.15 37.88
N ASP A 110 -62.08 -22.92 36.79
CA ASP A 110 -62.20 -24.38 36.78
C ASP A 110 -60.87 -25.11 37.12
N LEU A 111 -59.77 -24.39 37.38
CA LEU A 111 -58.46 -24.96 37.74
C LEU A 111 -58.29 -25.16 39.25
N ARG A 112 -57.40 -26.09 39.63
CA ARG A 112 -56.99 -26.37 41.02
C ARG A 112 -56.00 -25.32 41.54
N LEU A 113 -56.47 -24.09 41.68
CA LEU A 113 -55.65 -22.92 42.07
C LEU A 113 -55.26 -22.93 43.56
N ASP A 114 -55.97 -23.69 44.39
CA ASP A 114 -55.77 -23.83 45.84
C ASP A 114 -54.38 -24.36 46.22
N LYS A 115 -53.75 -25.15 45.34
CA LYS A 115 -52.41 -25.70 45.59
C LYS A 115 -51.26 -24.77 45.22
N LEU A 116 -51.52 -23.75 44.39
CA LEU A 116 -50.46 -22.89 43.87
C LEU A 116 -49.74 -22.10 44.97
N GLU A 117 -50.43 -21.73 46.05
CA GLU A 117 -49.86 -20.96 47.17
C GLU A 117 -48.73 -21.73 47.86
N THR A 118 -48.87 -23.06 47.93
CA THR A 118 -47.86 -23.94 48.54
C THR A 118 -46.76 -24.38 47.59
N LEU A 119 -47.01 -24.31 46.28
CA LEU A 119 -46.12 -24.85 45.25
C LEU A 119 -45.32 -23.76 44.52
N VAL A 120 -45.79 -22.50 44.48
CA VAL A 120 -45.17 -21.41 43.72
C VAL A 120 -44.75 -20.30 44.67
N LYS A 121 -43.45 -19.98 44.75
CA LYS A 121 -42.99 -18.90 45.65
C LYS A 121 -43.37 -17.50 45.17
N GLU A 122 -43.28 -17.25 43.87
CA GLU A 122 -43.69 -15.99 43.26
C GLU A 122 -44.62 -16.25 42.06
N LEU A 123 -45.87 -15.82 42.18
CA LEU A 123 -46.87 -15.93 41.11
C LEU A 123 -47.14 -14.56 40.49
N VAL A 124 -47.00 -14.47 39.18
CA VAL A 124 -47.27 -13.24 38.41
C VAL A 124 -48.26 -13.53 37.31
N ILE A 125 -49.29 -12.70 37.19
CA ILE A 125 -50.31 -12.83 36.14
C ILE A 125 -50.30 -11.55 35.31
N ILE A 126 -50.05 -11.71 34.02
CA ILE A 126 -49.98 -10.62 33.04
C ILE A 126 -51.23 -10.67 32.15
N TYR A 127 -51.93 -9.55 32.06
CA TYR A 127 -53.06 -9.34 31.16
C TYR A 127 -52.66 -8.40 30.02
N SER A 128 -53.00 -8.75 28.78
CA SER A 128 -52.81 -7.90 27.60
C SER A 128 -54.15 -7.31 27.12
N ASP A 129 -54.27 -5.98 27.00
CA ASP A 129 -55.49 -5.33 26.45
C ASP A 129 -55.16 -4.13 25.52
N ASN A 130 -56.06 -3.85 24.58
CA ASN A 130 -56.03 -2.71 23.63
C ASN A 130 -57.05 -1.62 23.96
N ASP A 131 -57.97 -1.81 24.93
CA ASP A 131 -58.99 -0.79 25.25
C ASP A 131 -58.47 0.20 26.31
N GLU A 132 -58.50 1.50 26.00
CA GLU A 132 -58.07 2.61 26.90
C GLU A 132 -58.87 2.70 28.21
N HIS A 133 -59.95 1.92 28.35
CA HIS A 133 -60.91 2.00 29.45
C HIS A 133 -60.86 0.85 30.47
N VAL A 134 -59.92 -0.10 30.35
CA VAL A 134 -59.78 -1.21 31.31
C VAL A 134 -58.72 -0.89 32.37
N THR A 135 -59.09 -1.05 33.63
CA THR A 135 -58.23 -0.86 34.81
C THR A 135 -57.97 -2.20 35.51
N LEU A 136 -56.92 -2.26 36.35
CA LEU A 136 -56.68 -3.45 37.18
C LEU A 136 -57.90 -3.81 38.05
N GLU A 137 -58.78 -2.85 38.35
CA GLU A 137 -60.01 -3.04 39.14
C GLU A 137 -61.06 -3.89 38.40
N ASP A 138 -61.05 -3.92 37.05
CA ASP A 138 -61.99 -4.67 36.20
C ASP A 138 -61.68 -6.18 36.08
N ILE A 139 -60.53 -6.61 36.63
CA ILE A 139 -60.18 -8.03 36.75
C ILE A 139 -61.14 -8.68 37.78
N SER A 140 -61.80 -9.78 37.38
CA SER A 140 -62.75 -10.55 38.20
C SER A 140 -62.34 -10.63 39.68
N GLU A 141 -63.15 -10.04 40.57
CA GLU A 141 -62.99 -10.13 42.03
C GLU A 141 -62.90 -11.59 42.51
N SER A 142 -63.49 -12.53 41.76
CA SER A 142 -63.44 -13.98 42.02
C SER A 142 -62.00 -14.53 41.98
N ILE A 143 -61.19 -14.14 40.98
CA ILE A 143 -59.80 -14.64 40.83
C ILE A 143 -58.87 -14.00 41.86
N LYS A 144 -59.01 -12.69 42.11
CA LYS A 144 -58.24 -12.00 43.16
C LYS A 144 -58.53 -12.55 44.55
N LYS A 145 -59.76 -13.02 44.80
CA LYS A 145 -60.14 -13.69 46.04
C LYS A 145 -59.56 -15.09 46.18
N GLN A 146 -59.34 -15.80 45.08
CA GLN A 146 -58.73 -17.14 45.08
C GLN A 146 -57.18 -17.09 45.11
N LEU A 147 -56.56 -16.03 44.55
CA LEU A 147 -55.11 -15.86 44.47
C LEU A 147 -54.65 -14.47 44.97
N PRO A 148 -54.92 -14.11 46.24
CA PRO A 148 -54.60 -12.78 46.76
C PRO A 148 -53.09 -12.47 46.84
N TYR A 149 -52.25 -13.49 46.79
CA TYR A 149 -50.78 -13.39 46.86
C TYR A 149 -50.12 -13.22 45.47
N ALA A 150 -50.88 -13.30 44.37
CA ALA A 150 -50.34 -13.12 43.02
C ALA A 150 -50.09 -11.63 42.71
N LYS A 151 -48.99 -11.34 42.01
CA LYS A 151 -48.74 -10.02 41.44
C LYS A 151 -49.47 -9.89 40.11
N TYR A 152 -50.37 -8.90 40.02
CA TYR A 152 -51.14 -8.62 38.81
C TYR A 152 -50.49 -7.49 38.01
N VAL A 153 -50.21 -7.73 36.73
CA VAL A 153 -49.61 -6.76 35.81
C VAL A 153 -50.56 -6.56 34.63
N LEU A 154 -50.92 -5.32 34.35
CA LEU A 154 -51.69 -4.94 33.17
C LEU A 154 -50.76 -4.31 32.15
N GLN A 155 -50.74 -4.86 30.94
CA GLN A 155 -50.00 -4.30 29.82
C GLN A 155 -50.94 -3.62 28.83
N LYS A 156 -50.76 -2.30 28.68
CA LYS A 156 -51.47 -1.45 27.71
C LYS A 156 -50.75 -1.52 26.36
N ASP A 157 -51.50 -1.46 25.26
CA ASP A 157 -51.07 -1.61 23.85
C ASP A 157 -50.69 -3.05 23.43
N ALA A 158 -51.67 -3.94 23.34
CA ALA A 158 -51.53 -5.33 22.90
C ALA A 158 -51.51 -5.59 21.36
N ASP A 159 -51.29 -4.60 20.49
CA ASP A 159 -50.86 -4.88 19.11
C ASP A 159 -49.41 -5.40 19.04
N HIS A 160 -48.68 -5.30 20.14
CA HIS A 160 -47.24 -5.53 20.26
C HIS A 160 -46.80 -6.99 20.44
N PHE A 161 -47.71 -7.95 20.65
CA PHE A 161 -47.35 -9.38 20.67
C PHE A 161 -47.42 -10.04 19.28
N ALA A 162 -47.68 -9.27 18.22
CA ALA A 162 -47.85 -9.74 16.85
C ALA A 162 -46.84 -9.16 15.84
N THR A 163 -45.89 -8.31 16.26
CA THR A 163 -44.93 -7.64 15.38
C THR A 163 -43.55 -8.31 15.36
N PRO A 164 -42.78 -8.21 14.26
CA PRO A 164 -41.61 -9.06 14.00
C PRO A 164 -40.34 -8.78 14.83
N GLU A 165 -40.34 -7.76 15.68
CA GLU A 165 -39.14 -7.12 16.25
C GLU A 165 -38.94 -7.49 17.72
N LEU A 166 -37.76 -8.02 18.06
CA LEU A 166 -37.36 -8.47 19.41
C LEU A 166 -37.33 -7.36 20.48
N ASP A 167 -37.33 -6.10 20.06
CA ASP A 167 -37.31 -4.92 20.95
C ASP A 167 -38.64 -4.71 21.70
N ILE A 168 -39.65 -5.53 21.41
CA ILE A 168 -41.03 -5.38 21.90
C ILE A 168 -41.41 -6.55 22.83
N PHE A 169 -40.43 -7.13 23.53
CA PHE A 169 -40.73 -8.00 24.67
C PHE A 169 -40.96 -7.11 25.91
N PRO A 170 -42.04 -7.31 26.68
CA PRO A 170 -42.35 -6.49 27.85
C PRO A 170 -41.13 -6.33 28.78
N GLU A 171 -40.80 -5.11 29.15
CA GLU A 171 -39.62 -4.78 29.96
C GLU A 171 -39.56 -5.63 31.25
N TYR A 172 -40.73 -5.88 31.85
CA TYR A 172 -40.89 -6.78 32.99
C TYR A 172 -40.49 -8.24 32.71
N LEU A 173 -40.78 -8.77 31.52
CA LEU A 173 -40.35 -10.13 31.15
C LEU A 173 -38.85 -10.17 30.85
N TRP A 174 -38.26 -9.08 30.34
CA TRP A 174 -36.80 -8.94 30.23
C TRP A 174 -36.13 -8.95 31.60
N GLU A 175 -36.69 -8.25 32.60
CA GLU A 175 -36.18 -8.31 33.98
C GLU A 175 -36.19 -9.76 34.52
N VAL A 176 -37.26 -10.51 34.28
CA VAL A 176 -37.38 -11.92 34.71
C VAL A 176 -36.36 -12.83 34.01
N ILE A 177 -36.00 -12.56 32.75
CA ILE A 177 -35.01 -13.34 31.99
C ILE A 177 -33.57 -12.94 32.34
N LYS A 178 -33.31 -11.64 32.55
CA LYS A 178 -31.98 -11.06 32.78
C LYS A 178 -31.45 -11.27 34.21
N ASP A 179 -32.29 -11.68 35.16
CA ASP A 179 -31.94 -11.79 36.59
C ASP A 179 -30.96 -12.93 36.95
N ASN A 180 -30.27 -13.57 35.99
CA ASN A 180 -29.47 -14.80 36.24
C ASN A 180 -28.01 -14.77 35.80
N GLY A 181 -27.41 -13.61 35.47
CA GLY A 181 -26.05 -13.58 34.90
C GLY A 181 -25.00 -12.68 35.57
N ASN A 182 -25.36 -11.44 35.94
CA ASN A 182 -24.37 -10.39 36.21
C ASN A 182 -24.76 -9.55 37.43
N GLN A 183 -24.52 -10.09 38.62
CA GLN A 183 -24.85 -9.45 39.89
C GLN A 183 -23.61 -8.77 40.51
N LEU A 184 -23.72 -7.48 40.73
CA LEU A 184 -22.76 -6.63 41.45
C LEU A 184 -23.15 -6.59 42.92
N ASN A 185 -22.29 -7.09 43.82
CA ASN A 185 -22.52 -7.05 45.27
C ASN A 185 -21.78 -5.85 45.85
N ILE A 186 -22.50 -4.82 46.29
CA ILE A 186 -21.89 -3.63 46.86
C ILE A 186 -21.90 -3.72 48.38
N SER A 187 -20.80 -3.36 49.02
CA SER A 187 -20.73 -3.20 50.47
C SER A 187 -20.46 -1.74 50.79
N VAL A 188 -21.27 -1.11 51.62
CA VAL A 188 -21.17 0.31 51.95
C VAL A 188 -20.89 0.45 53.44
N LEU A 189 -19.76 1.07 53.78
CA LEU A 189 -19.27 1.29 55.13
C LEU A 189 -19.34 2.78 55.46
N ARG A 190 -20.01 3.15 56.56
CA ARG A 190 -19.96 4.53 57.07
C ARG A 190 -18.58 4.81 57.68
N HIS A 191 -18.03 6.01 57.53
CA HIS A 191 -16.78 6.42 58.19
C HIS A 191 -16.83 6.38 59.73
N GLY A 192 -15.66 6.35 60.37
CA GLY A 192 -15.49 6.30 61.84
C GLY A 192 -15.86 7.61 62.53
N GLU A 193 -15.95 7.60 63.86
CA GLU A 193 -16.32 8.79 64.64
C GLU A 193 -15.36 9.99 64.42
N THR A 194 -15.94 11.20 64.38
CA THR A 194 -15.23 12.49 64.43
C THR A 194 -15.68 13.29 65.65
N GLU A 195 -14.95 14.37 66.00
CA GLU A 195 -15.38 15.26 67.08
C GLU A 195 -16.77 15.87 66.85
N TYR A 196 -17.17 16.11 65.60
CA TYR A 196 -18.50 16.63 65.31
C TYR A 196 -19.58 15.56 65.43
N ASN A 197 -19.27 14.28 65.17
CA ASN A 197 -20.19 13.20 65.50
C ASN A 197 -20.46 13.12 67.01
N LYS A 198 -19.39 13.18 67.82
CA LYS A 198 -19.48 13.13 69.28
C LYS A 198 -20.28 14.29 69.87
N LEU A 199 -20.12 15.49 69.30
CA LEU A 199 -20.82 16.71 69.73
C LEU A 199 -22.23 16.88 69.13
N GLY A 200 -22.68 15.96 68.26
CA GLY A 200 -23.98 16.08 67.59
C GLY A 200 -24.08 17.27 66.63
N LYS A 201 -22.94 17.74 66.11
CA LYS A 201 -22.86 18.83 65.14
C LYS A 201 -23.05 18.30 63.73
N PHE A 202 -23.74 19.04 62.88
CA PHE A 202 -23.86 18.67 61.47
C PHE A 202 -22.51 18.87 60.77
N HIS A 203 -22.07 17.89 59.98
CA HIS A 203 -20.89 18.00 59.13
C HIS A 203 -21.13 17.30 57.80
N GLY A 204 -21.08 18.08 56.75
CA GLY A 204 -21.23 17.63 55.38
C GLY A 204 -19.90 17.73 54.67
N ILE A 205 -19.68 18.84 53.97
CA ILE A 205 -18.44 19.10 53.23
C ILE A 205 -17.29 19.57 54.11
N THR A 206 -17.55 19.98 55.36
CA THR A 206 -16.50 20.34 56.30
C THR A 206 -15.57 19.13 56.53
N ASP A 207 -14.30 19.30 56.18
CA ASP A 207 -13.34 18.20 56.05
C ASP A 207 -12.61 17.91 57.37
N ILE A 208 -13.32 17.20 58.26
CA ILE A 208 -12.88 16.81 59.59
C ILE A 208 -12.29 15.40 59.55
N GLU A 209 -11.19 15.19 60.28
CA GLU A 209 -10.55 13.89 60.43
C GLU A 209 -11.19 13.01 61.52
N LEU A 210 -10.81 11.73 61.55
CA LEU A 210 -11.20 10.79 62.61
C LEU A 210 -10.56 11.18 63.95
N ASN A 211 -11.37 11.12 65.02
CA ASN A 211 -10.85 11.19 66.39
C ASN A 211 -10.23 9.85 66.82
N GLU A 212 -9.70 9.77 68.03
CA GLU A 212 -9.05 8.56 68.55
C GLU A 212 -10.01 7.35 68.54
N THR A 213 -11.24 7.54 69.04
CA THR A 213 -12.32 6.54 68.98
C THR A 213 -12.59 6.06 67.55
N GLY A 214 -12.65 6.99 66.57
CA GLY A 214 -12.92 6.68 65.17
C GLY A 214 -11.82 5.85 64.51
N ARG A 215 -10.56 6.05 64.92
CA ARG A 215 -9.41 5.23 64.46
C ARG A 215 -9.45 3.83 65.06
N GLU A 216 -9.77 3.71 66.35
CA GLU A 216 -9.99 2.41 67.00
C GLU A 216 -11.14 1.63 66.35
N GLN A 217 -12.27 2.30 66.09
CA GLN A 217 -13.39 1.72 65.36
C GLN A 217 -12.93 1.19 63.99
N ALA A 218 -12.15 1.97 63.22
CA ALA A 218 -11.64 1.56 61.92
C ALA A 218 -10.73 0.31 62.00
N HIS A 219 -9.90 0.21 63.04
CA HIS A 219 -9.11 -0.99 63.30
C HIS A 219 -10.00 -2.20 63.67
N GLU A 220 -11.09 -2.02 64.42
CA GLU A 220 -12.04 -3.11 64.68
C GLU A 220 -12.79 -3.57 63.43
N ALA A 221 -13.23 -2.63 62.58
CA ALA A 221 -13.90 -2.97 61.32
C ALA A 221 -12.95 -3.67 60.35
N LYS A 222 -11.67 -3.25 60.30
CA LYS A 222 -10.61 -3.95 59.57
C LYS A 222 -10.61 -5.44 59.92
N GLU A 223 -10.73 -5.79 61.19
CA GLU A 223 -10.72 -7.20 61.59
C GLU A 223 -11.96 -7.99 61.16
N LYS A 224 -13.12 -7.33 61.04
CA LYS A 224 -14.40 -7.93 60.64
C LYS A 224 -14.58 -8.07 59.13
N LEU A 225 -13.82 -7.34 58.32
CA LEU A 225 -13.88 -7.39 56.86
C LEU A 225 -13.14 -8.63 56.30
N GLY A 226 -13.79 -9.35 55.38
CA GLY A 226 -13.23 -10.53 54.70
C GLY A 226 -12.58 -10.22 53.35
N ALA A 227 -11.82 -11.16 52.78
CA ALA A 227 -11.04 -10.98 51.55
C ALA A 227 -11.83 -11.16 50.23
N HIS A 228 -13.10 -10.73 50.16
CA HIS A 228 -13.96 -10.92 48.99
C HIS A 228 -14.15 -9.66 48.12
N TYR A 229 -13.56 -8.54 48.54
CA TYR A 229 -13.63 -7.27 47.83
C TYR A 229 -12.59 -7.17 46.71
N ASP A 230 -12.91 -6.48 45.62
CA ASP A 230 -12.02 -6.28 44.47
C ASP A 230 -11.48 -4.84 44.34
N VAL A 231 -12.17 -3.88 44.95
CA VAL A 231 -11.75 -2.46 45.00
C VAL A 231 -12.33 -1.78 46.23
N ILE A 232 -11.63 -0.74 46.73
CA ILE A 232 -12.18 0.19 47.72
C ILE A 232 -12.48 1.51 47.03
N ILE A 233 -13.70 2.01 47.16
CA ILE A 233 -14.11 3.30 46.61
C ILE A 233 -14.47 4.21 47.78
N SER A 234 -13.76 5.32 47.95
CA SER A 234 -13.93 6.19 49.11
C SER A 234 -14.39 7.58 48.72
N SER A 235 -15.15 8.21 49.61
CA SER A 235 -15.33 9.65 49.58
C SER A 235 -13.98 10.35 49.83
N PRO A 236 -13.65 11.43 49.12
CA PRO A 236 -12.37 12.12 49.28
C PRO A 236 -12.24 12.89 50.61
N LEU A 237 -13.32 13.01 51.40
CA LEU A 237 -13.27 13.66 52.73
C LEU A 237 -12.45 12.82 53.71
N LYS A 238 -11.58 13.47 54.49
CA LYS A 238 -10.55 12.87 55.36
C LYS A 238 -11.08 11.74 56.22
N ARG A 239 -12.22 11.91 56.90
CA ARG A 239 -12.82 10.85 57.73
C ARG A 239 -13.09 9.55 56.98
N ALA A 240 -13.63 9.63 55.77
CA ALA A 240 -13.92 8.46 54.94
C ALA A 240 -12.65 7.89 54.32
N ARG A 241 -11.74 8.75 53.84
CA ARG A 241 -10.44 8.34 53.32
C ARG A 241 -9.57 7.64 54.37
N GLN A 242 -9.43 8.21 55.57
CA GLN A 242 -8.70 7.59 56.68
C GLN A 242 -9.33 6.25 57.09
N THR A 243 -10.67 6.17 57.12
CA THR A 243 -11.37 4.89 57.36
C THR A 243 -10.99 3.88 56.27
N ALA A 244 -11.02 4.27 54.99
CA ALA A 244 -10.65 3.43 53.85
C ALA A 244 -9.19 2.98 53.89
N GLU A 245 -8.25 3.88 54.22
CA GLU A 245 -6.82 3.59 54.37
C GLU A 245 -6.58 2.57 55.48
N ILE A 246 -7.19 2.75 56.66
CA ILE A 246 -7.05 1.84 57.79
C ILE A 246 -7.57 0.44 57.44
N VAL A 247 -8.79 0.32 56.87
CA VAL A 247 -9.31 -1.01 56.49
C VAL A 247 -8.49 -1.65 55.35
N ASN A 248 -7.88 -0.84 54.48
CA ASN A 248 -7.06 -1.33 53.38
C ASN A 248 -5.73 -1.94 53.82
N GLU A 249 -5.22 -1.62 55.02
CA GLU A 249 -4.02 -2.26 55.58
C GLU A 249 -4.12 -3.80 55.58
N LYS A 250 -5.34 -4.34 55.71
CA LYS A 250 -5.61 -5.79 55.65
C LYS A 250 -5.98 -6.27 54.25
N LEU A 251 -6.72 -5.47 53.48
CA LEU A 251 -7.28 -5.89 52.18
C LEU A 251 -6.28 -5.75 51.02
N GLY A 252 -5.35 -4.78 51.08
CA GLY A 252 -4.32 -4.59 50.06
C GLY A 252 -4.85 -4.22 48.67
N LEU A 253 -6.01 -3.56 48.60
CA LEU A 253 -6.72 -3.22 47.37
C LEU A 253 -6.39 -1.81 46.87
N LYS A 254 -6.72 -1.56 45.59
CA LYS A 254 -6.70 -0.20 45.03
C LYS A 254 -7.80 0.64 45.67
N ILE A 255 -7.44 1.82 46.19
CA ILE A 255 -8.39 2.83 46.66
C ILE A 255 -8.68 3.81 45.50
N ILE A 256 -9.95 4.03 45.20
CA ILE A 256 -10.43 5.02 44.23
C ILE A 256 -11.21 6.09 44.99
N GLU A 257 -10.72 7.32 44.98
CA GLU A 257 -11.49 8.46 45.50
C GLU A 257 -12.55 8.86 44.46
N ASN A 258 -13.80 9.05 44.90
CA ASN A 258 -14.90 9.46 44.03
C ASN A 258 -15.67 10.63 44.65
N ASP A 259 -15.60 11.79 44.01
CA ASP A 259 -16.25 13.03 44.45
C ASP A 259 -17.78 12.91 44.62
N LEU A 260 -18.43 12.00 43.89
CA LEU A 260 -19.87 11.78 43.97
C LEU A 260 -20.32 11.25 45.34
N LEU A 261 -19.38 10.67 46.12
CA LEU A 261 -19.59 10.12 47.46
C LEU A 261 -19.35 11.13 48.60
N LYS A 262 -19.14 12.43 48.33
CA LYS A 262 -19.08 13.45 49.39
C LYS A 262 -20.38 13.47 50.20
N GLU A 263 -20.34 13.90 51.46
CA GLU A 263 -21.60 14.09 52.21
C GLU A 263 -22.40 15.26 51.61
N ARG A 264 -23.68 15.35 51.93
CA ARG A 264 -24.52 16.52 51.59
C ARG A 264 -23.89 17.79 52.18
N ASP A 265 -23.79 18.85 51.38
CA ASP A 265 -23.43 20.18 51.88
C ASP A 265 -24.60 20.75 52.70
N PHE A 266 -24.40 20.93 54.01
CA PHE A 266 -25.41 21.48 54.91
C PHE A 266 -25.40 23.01 55.01
N GLY A 267 -24.50 23.70 54.28
CA GLY A 267 -24.40 25.15 54.21
C GLY A 267 -24.31 25.83 55.59
N ASN A 268 -25.28 26.67 55.93
CA ASN A 268 -25.28 27.42 57.20
C ASN A 268 -25.35 26.52 58.45
N LEU A 269 -25.79 25.26 58.30
CA LEU A 269 -25.91 24.30 59.40
C LEU A 269 -24.58 23.57 59.70
N GLU A 270 -23.57 23.68 58.82
CA GLU A 270 -22.25 23.06 59.03
C GLU A 270 -21.59 23.53 60.33
N GLY A 271 -21.20 22.58 61.18
CA GLY A 271 -20.48 22.81 62.43
C GLY A 271 -21.31 23.32 63.60
N LEU A 272 -22.62 23.39 63.45
CA LEU A 272 -23.55 23.76 64.51
C LEU A 272 -24.36 22.54 64.98
N THR A 273 -24.77 22.54 66.25
CA THR A 273 -25.89 21.69 66.69
C THR A 273 -27.21 22.29 66.19
N TRP A 274 -28.28 21.51 66.21
CA TRP A 274 -29.60 22.04 65.83
C TRP A 274 -30.05 23.20 66.72
N GLU A 275 -29.69 23.18 68.01
CA GLU A 275 -29.98 24.26 68.96
C GLU A 275 -29.21 25.54 68.59
N GLU A 276 -27.89 25.43 68.37
CA GLU A 276 -27.04 26.54 67.94
C GLU A 276 -27.52 27.13 66.60
N PHE A 277 -27.93 26.28 65.65
CA PHE A 277 -28.49 26.71 64.37
C PHE A 277 -29.84 27.41 64.53
N SER A 278 -30.73 26.90 65.39
CA SER A 278 -32.04 27.51 65.64
C SER A 278 -31.93 28.90 66.28
N GLU A 279 -30.91 29.11 67.11
CA GLU A 279 -30.61 30.41 67.70
C GLU A 279 -29.99 31.40 66.69
N GLN A 280 -29.04 30.92 65.86
CA GLN A 280 -28.33 31.79 64.92
C GLN A 280 -29.12 32.09 63.64
N TYR A 281 -29.97 31.16 63.19
CA TYR A 281 -30.73 31.23 61.95
C TYR A 281 -32.22 30.87 62.15
N PRO A 282 -32.96 31.61 63.01
CA PRO A 282 -34.32 31.22 63.41
C PRO A 282 -35.32 31.16 62.25
N ASN A 283 -35.17 32.02 61.24
CA ASN A 283 -36.04 32.01 60.05
C ASN A 283 -35.82 30.77 59.18
N GLU A 284 -34.57 30.32 59.05
CA GLU A 284 -34.22 29.12 58.28
C GLU A 284 -34.59 27.85 59.05
N ALA A 285 -34.34 27.84 60.36
CA ALA A 285 -34.74 26.75 61.25
C ALA A 285 -36.26 26.53 61.30
N SER A 286 -37.08 27.59 61.21
CA SER A 286 -38.55 27.46 61.20
C SER A 286 -39.12 26.72 59.98
N LYS A 287 -38.37 26.64 58.88
CA LYS A 287 -38.76 25.97 57.62
C LYS A 287 -38.22 24.54 57.52
N ASN A 288 -37.38 24.14 58.48
CA ASN A 288 -36.69 22.86 58.47
C ASN A 288 -36.94 22.13 59.80
N HIS A 289 -36.70 20.82 59.82
CA HIS A 289 -36.77 20.00 61.03
C HIS A 289 -35.39 19.38 61.29
N ILE A 290 -35.03 19.04 62.54
CA ILE A 290 -33.74 18.41 62.88
C ILE A 290 -33.47 17.12 62.09
N ASP A 291 -34.52 16.41 61.72
CA ASP A 291 -34.42 15.17 60.95
C ASP A 291 -34.59 15.34 59.44
N PHE A 292 -35.13 16.48 58.98
CA PHE A 292 -35.40 16.72 57.57
C PHE A 292 -35.26 18.21 57.22
N GLN A 293 -34.23 18.54 56.44
CA GLN A 293 -33.94 19.91 56.00
C GLN A 293 -34.14 20.07 54.48
N PRO A 294 -35.39 20.19 53.99
CA PRO A 294 -35.67 20.36 52.56
C PRO A 294 -35.37 21.77 52.04
N GLU A 295 -35.37 22.78 52.92
CA GLU A 295 -35.31 24.21 52.57
C GLU A 295 -34.10 24.91 53.21
N LEU A 296 -32.89 24.38 52.99
CA LEU A 296 -31.66 25.09 53.36
C LEU A 296 -31.45 26.29 52.41
N GLU A 297 -31.19 27.48 52.97
CA GLU A 297 -30.93 28.72 52.21
C GLU A 297 -29.59 28.67 51.49
N LYS A 298 -28.60 28.00 52.09
CA LYS A 298 -27.30 27.67 51.50
C LYS A 298 -27.01 26.19 51.72
N GLY A 299 -26.36 25.57 50.74
CA GLY A 299 -26.04 24.14 50.75
C GLY A 299 -26.78 23.40 49.64
N GLU A 300 -26.63 22.09 49.65
CA GLU A 300 -27.10 21.21 48.59
C GLU A 300 -28.51 20.69 48.88
N ARG A 301 -29.37 20.62 47.85
CA ARG A 301 -30.71 20.03 47.99
C ARG A 301 -30.61 18.51 47.96
N ILE A 302 -31.60 17.83 48.54
CA ILE A 302 -31.62 16.36 48.56
C ILE A 302 -31.63 15.78 47.13
N GLU A 303 -32.31 16.45 46.20
CA GLU A 303 -32.39 16.07 44.79
C GLU A 303 -31.03 16.11 44.09
N ASP A 304 -30.15 17.05 44.47
CA ASP A 304 -28.79 17.16 43.92
C ASP A 304 -27.94 15.97 44.38
N VAL A 305 -28.06 15.58 45.66
CA VAL A 305 -27.43 14.37 46.22
C VAL A 305 -27.94 13.12 45.49
N GLU A 306 -29.25 13.03 45.23
CA GLU A 306 -29.81 11.91 44.46
C GLU A 306 -29.27 11.83 43.04
N LYS A 307 -29.11 12.98 42.38
CA LYS A 307 -28.61 13.05 41.00
C LYS A 307 -27.17 12.53 40.92
N ARG A 308 -26.27 13.03 41.78
CA ARG A 308 -24.88 12.55 41.79
C ARG A 308 -24.75 11.09 42.20
N LEU A 309 -25.60 10.59 43.10
CA LEU A 309 -25.58 9.18 43.47
C LEU A 309 -26.15 8.28 42.37
N ARG A 310 -27.09 8.78 41.55
CA ARG A 310 -27.51 8.08 40.33
C ARG A 310 -26.35 7.95 39.33
N GLU A 311 -25.59 9.02 39.13
CA GLU A 311 -24.37 8.99 38.30
C GLU A 311 -23.33 8.01 38.87
N PHE A 312 -23.14 8.00 40.19
CA PHE A 312 -22.25 7.06 40.87
C PHE A 312 -22.71 5.60 40.69
N ILE A 313 -23.99 5.29 40.89
CA ILE A 313 -24.53 3.94 40.69
C ILE A 313 -24.38 3.51 39.23
N ASN A 314 -24.63 4.40 38.27
CA ASN A 314 -24.43 4.10 36.85
C ASN A 314 -22.97 3.82 36.51
N TRP A 315 -22.05 4.65 37.00
CA TRP A 315 -20.62 4.42 36.88
C TRP A 315 -20.21 3.09 37.52
N LEU A 316 -20.76 2.76 38.69
CA LEU A 316 -20.46 1.51 39.38
C LEU A 316 -20.93 0.30 38.57
N LYS A 317 -22.12 0.36 37.96
CA LYS A 317 -22.66 -0.69 37.07
C LYS A 317 -21.81 -0.89 35.81
N THR A 318 -21.12 0.14 35.33
CA THR A 318 -20.26 0.07 34.12
C THR A 318 -18.78 -0.12 34.43
N SER A 319 -18.38 -0.02 35.71
CA SER A 319 -16.99 -0.08 36.15
C SER A 319 -16.28 -1.42 35.95
N GLY A 320 -17.04 -2.51 35.79
CA GLY A 320 -16.51 -3.88 35.70
C GLY A 320 -16.16 -4.54 37.04
N TYR A 321 -16.27 -3.83 38.17
CA TYR A 321 -16.12 -4.42 39.51
C TYR A 321 -17.32 -5.31 39.85
N LYS A 322 -17.10 -6.32 40.69
CA LYS A 322 -18.11 -7.28 41.15
C LYS A 322 -18.41 -7.17 42.64
N ASN A 323 -17.41 -6.82 43.46
CA ASN A 323 -17.56 -6.73 44.91
C ASN A 323 -16.89 -5.47 45.50
N PRO A 324 -17.32 -4.25 45.14
CA PRO A 324 -16.70 -3.03 45.66
C PRO A 324 -17.06 -2.77 47.12
N LEU A 325 -16.07 -2.36 47.92
CA LEU A 325 -16.25 -1.78 49.25
C LEU A 325 -16.28 -0.25 49.14
N ILE A 326 -17.42 0.36 49.43
CA ILE A 326 -17.66 1.80 49.36
C ILE A 326 -17.55 2.39 50.77
N VAL A 327 -16.66 3.36 50.98
CA VAL A 327 -16.52 4.05 52.28
C VAL A 327 -17.04 5.48 52.16
N THR A 328 -18.13 5.79 52.87
CA THR A 328 -18.86 7.07 52.71
C THR A 328 -19.58 7.50 54.01
N HIS A 329 -20.60 8.34 53.89
CA HIS A 329 -21.26 9.06 54.99
C HIS A 329 -22.73 8.65 55.14
N ALA A 330 -23.36 9.04 56.25
CA ALA A 330 -24.73 8.62 56.56
C ALA A 330 -25.76 9.14 55.56
N GLY A 331 -25.66 10.41 55.14
CA GLY A 331 -26.59 10.98 54.16
C GLY A 331 -26.52 10.28 52.82
N VAL A 332 -25.32 9.92 52.38
CA VAL A 332 -25.08 9.14 51.16
C VAL A 332 -25.68 7.73 51.25
N ILE A 333 -25.42 7.00 52.35
CA ILE A 333 -25.95 5.65 52.57
C ILE A 333 -27.48 5.66 52.57
N ARG A 334 -28.12 6.65 53.21
CA ARG A 334 -29.58 6.79 53.21
C ARG A 334 -30.15 6.93 51.80
N VAL A 335 -29.53 7.77 50.96
CA VAL A 335 -30.01 7.97 49.58
C VAL A 335 -29.81 6.70 48.74
N ILE A 336 -28.70 5.98 48.92
CA ILE A 336 -28.47 4.68 48.27
C ILE A 336 -29.56 3.69 48.71
N GLU A 337 -29.77 3.53 50.01
CA GLU A 337 -30.77 2.60 50.56
C GLU A 337 -32.19 2.92 50.10
N ARG A 338 -32.56 4.21 50.11
CA ARG A 338 -33.85 4.69 49.62
C ARG A 338 -34.10 4.27 48.18
N LYS A 339 -33.11 4.45 47.31
CA LYS A 339 -33.22 4.10 45.88
C LYS A 339 -33.24 2.60 45.63
N LEU A 340 -32.49 1.81 46.40
CA LEU A 340 -32.38 0.37 46.18
C LEU A 340 -33.55 -0.42 46.78
N ASN A 341 -34.11 0.03 47.90
CA ASN A 341 -35.20 -0.65 48.60
C ASN A 341 -36.57 0.04 48.43
N ASN A 342 -36.65 1.08 47.59
CA ASN A 342 -37.86 1.86 47.32
C ASN A 342 -38.57 2.39 48.59
N LEU A 343 -37.78 2.89 49.55
CA LEU A 343 -38.27 3.43 50.82
C LEU A 343 -38.71 4.89 50.70
N THR A 344 -39.56 5.36 51.61
CA THR A 344 -39.81 6.81 51.76
C THR A 344 -38.63 7.49 52.49
N PRO A 345 -38.47 8.83 52.38
CA PRO A 345 -37.46 9.57 53.15
C PRO A 345 -37.53 9.32 54.66
N GLU A 346 -38.74 9.19 55.21
CA GLU A 346 -38.99 8.96 56.63
C GLU A 346 -38.53 7.54 57.04
N GLN A 347 -38.88 6.53 56.23
CA GLN A 347 -38.48 5.14 56.48
C GLN A 347 -36.96 4.93 56.43
N SER A 348 -36.27 5.62 55.52
CA SER A 348 -34.80 5.57 55.46
C SER A 348 -34.13 6.27 56.66
N ARG A 349 -34.81 7.23 57.29
CA ARG A 349 -34.29 7.95 58.45
C ARG A 349 -34.42 7.16 59.75
N GLU A 350 -35.48 6.36 59.91
CA GLU A 350 -35.66 5.47 61.06
C GLU A 350 -34.53 4.42 61.19
N ASN A 351 -33.83 4.14 60.09
CA ASN A 351 -32.71 3.21 60.01
C ASN A 351 -31.38 3.92 59.69
N ASP A 352 -31.02 4.97 60.44
CA ASP A 352 -29.78 5.72 60.20
C ASP A 352 -28.52 4.87 60.48
N PRO A 353 -27.54 4.79 59.55
CA PRO A 353 -26.39 3.91 59.72
C PRO A 353 -25.47 4.42 60.83
N LYS A 354 -25.08 3.57 61.78
CA LYS A 354 -24.10 3.91 62.83
C LYS A 354 -22.69 4.05 62.25
N ASN A 355 -21.78 4.71 62.98
CA ASN A 355 -20.37 4.77 62.59
C ASN A 355 -19.83 3.34 62.40
N LEU A 356 -19.19 3.10 61.25
CA LEU A 356 -18.68 1.80 60.79
C LEU A 356 -19.73 0.70 60.61
N GLU A 357 -21.00 1.05 60.47
CA GLU A 357 -22.00 0.11 60.01
C GLU A 357 -21.73 -0.26 58.55
N LEU A 358 -21.65 -1.57 58.28
CA LEU A 358 -21.47 -2.15 56.96
C LEU A 358 -22.83 -2.64 56.45
N ARG A 359 -23.26 -2.14 55.28
CA ARG A 359 -24.49 -2.57 54.60
C ARG A 359 -24.17 -3.20 53.26
N ASN A 360 -24.82 -4.32 52.95
CA ASN A 360 -24.61 -5.06 51.70
C ASN A 360 -25.84 -4.95 50.81
N TYR A 361 -25.64 -4.61 49.53
CA TYR A 361 -26.71 -4.52 48.53
C TYR A 361 -26.32 -5.27 47.27
N LYS A 362 -27.31 -5.59 46.43
CA LYS A 362 -27.11 -6.26 45.14
C LYS A 362 -27.67 -5.41 44.01
N LEU A 363 -26.91 -5.29 42.93
CA LEU A 363 -27.24 -4.54 41.72
C LEU A 363 -27.07 -5.42 40.49
N SER A 364 -27.82 -5.13 39.42
CA SER A 364 -27.52 -5.67 38.08
C SER A 364 -26.36 -4.88 37.46
N ALA A 365 -25.31 -5.59 37.03
CA ALA A 365 -24.21 -4.99 36.27
C ALA A 365 -24.62 -4.75 34.81
N ALA A 366 -23.99 -3.77 34.14
CA ALA A 366 -24.19 -3.55 32.72
C ALA A 366 -23.47 -4.63 31.89
N GLU A 367 -24.13 -5.20 30.89
CA GLU A 367 -23.51 -6.14 29.95
C GLU A 367 -22.82 -5.38 28.82
N TRP A 368 -21.52 -5.59 28.66
CA TRP A 368 -20.76 -5.14 27.51
C TRP A 368 -20.76 -6.24 26.46
N VAL A 369 -21.17 -5.91 25.25
CA VAL A 369 -21.06 -6.79 24.07
C VAL A 369 -20.03 -6.16 23.15
N GLN A 370 -19.05 -6.96 22.72
CA GLN A 370 -18.10 -6.53 21.70
C GLN A 370 -18.86 -6.35 20.38
N ASP A 371 -18.58 -5.26 19.66
CA ASP A 371 -19.10 -5.07 18.33
C ASP A 371 -18.62 -6.19 17.39
N GLU A 372 -19.54 -6.79 16.64
CA GLU A 372 -19.24 -7.86 15.68
C GLU A 372 -18.65 -7.33 14.37
N ASP A 373 -18.71 -6.01 14.14
CA ASP A 373 -18.14 -5.37 12.97
C ASP A 373 -16.60 -5.49 12.89
N VAL A 374 -16.09 -5.45 11.65
CA VAL A 374 -14.66 -5.44 11.35
C VAL A 374 -14.24 -4.11 10.73
N LEU A 375 -12.96 -3.78 10.87
CA LEU A 375 -12.38 -2.61 10.22
C LEU A 375 -12.14 -2.85 8.73
N ASP A 376 -12.34 -1.81 7.92
CA ASP A 376 -11.97 -1.80 6.51
C ASP A 376 -10.47 -2.08 6.32
N THR A 377 -10.11 -2.95 5.38
CA THR A 377 -8.72 -3.20 4.99
C THR A 377 -7.98 -1.89 4.66
N TRP A 378 -8.63 -0.93 3.99
CA TRP A 378 -8.01 0.37 3.69
C TRP A 378 -7.77 1.25 4.92
N PHE A 379 -8.53 1.04 6.00
CA PHE A 379 -8.24 1.69 7.28
C PHE A 379 -6.94 1.16 7.89
N SER A 380 -6.68 -0.15 7.80
CA SER A 380 -5.40 -0.72 8.23
C SER A 380 -4.23 -0.29 7.32
N SER A 381 -4.37 -0.42 5.99
CA SER A 381 -3.31 -0.03 5.03
C SER A 381 -3.00 1.47 5.06
N GLY A 382 -3.99 2.31 5.36
CA GLY A 382 -3.79 3.74 5.57
C GLY A 382 -2.90 4.09 6.77
N GLN A 383 -2.64 3.15 7.66
CA GLN A 383 -1.75 3.35 8.83
C GLN A 383 -0.34 2.80 8.61
N TRP A 384 -0.03 2.34 7.39
CA TRP A 384 1.23 1.69 7.05
C TRP A 384 2.51 2.46 7.45
N PRO A 385 2.65 3.77 7.15
CA PRO A 385 3.86 4.53 7.48
C PRO A 385 4.12 4.61 8.99
N TYR A 386 3.07 4.51 9.79
CA TYR A 386 3.16 4.50 11.25
C TYR A 386 3.39 3.07 11.78
N LEU A 387 2.57 2.09 11.39
CA LEU A 387 2.61 0.74 11.95
C LEU A 387 3.95 0.05 11.72
N THR A 388 4.57 0.28 10.57
CA THR A 388 5.86 -0.32 10.22
C THR A 388 7.04 0.27 10.99
N LEU A 389 6.97 1.56 11.36
CA LEU A 389 8.04 2.26 12.08
C LEU A 389 7.91 2.18 13.61
N MET A 390 6.86 1.54 14.12
CA MET A 390 6.65 1.33 15.56
C MET A 390 7.19 -0.01 16.06
N VAL A 391 7.75 -0.83 15.17
CA VAL A 391 8.30 -2.16 15.52
C VAL A 391 9.55 -2.03 16.39
N LYS A 392 10.35 -0.99 16.15
CA LYS A 392 11.59 -0.70 16.89
C LYS A 392 11.54 0.72 17.44
N GLU A 393 11.97 0.86 18.70
CA GLU A 393 12.03 2.15 19.37
C GLU A 393 13.01 3.09 18.66
N GLY A 394 12.56 4.31 18.35
CA GLY A 394 13.37 5.32 17.66
C GLY A 394 13.12 5.44 16.15
N ASP A 395 12.75 4.35 15.47
CA ASP A 395 12.60 4.31 14.00
C ASP A 395 11.60 5.36 13.48
N PHE A 396 10.48 5.56 14.18
CA PHE A 396 9.53 6.61 13.82
C PHE A 396 10.12 8.03 13.88
N ASN A 397 11.04 8.30 14.80
CA ASN A 397 11.68 9.61 14.89
C ASN A 397 12.74 9.80 13.82
N GLU A 398 13.39 8.73 13.39
CA GLU A 398 14.47 8.76 12.41
C GLU A 398 13.96 8.73 10.96
N PHE A 399 12.96 7.86 10.67
CA PHE A 399 12.55 7.53 9.31
C PHE A 399 11.18 8.08 8.91
N TYR A 400 10.44 8.75 9.80
CA TYR A 400 9.23 9.50 9.44
C TYR A 400 9.53 11.01 9.35
N PRO A 401 9.20 11.69 8.24
CA PRO A 401 8.54 11.18 7.04
C PRO A 401 9.45 10.33 6.16
N SER A 402 8.87 9.32 5.49
CA SER A 402 9.60 8.53 4.49
C SER A 402 9.97 9.38 3.27
N GLN A 403 11.00 9.00 2.50
CA GLN A 403 11.44 9.82 1.37
C GLN A 403 10.47 9.74 0.18
N VAL A 404 10.15 8.52 -0.27
CA VAL A 404 9.37 8.28 -1.50
C VAL A 404 8.33 7.18 -1.25
N MET A 405 7.08 7.45 -1.62
CA MET A 405 6.03 6.45 -1.73
C MET A 405 5.85 6.11 -3.22
N GLU A 406 6.24 4.91 -3.61
CA GLU A 406 6.05 4.40 -4.96
C GLU A 406 4.83 3.47 -5.02
N THR A 407 3.98 3.65 -6.03
CA THR A 407 2.82 2.79 -6.27
C THR A 407 2.21 3.03 -7.66
N GLY A 408 1.42 2.07 -8.14
CA GLY A 408 0.55 2.27 -9.29
C GLY A 408 -0.50 3.34 -9.03
N TRP A 409 -0.86 4.10 -10.05
CA TRP A 409 -1.87 5.17 -9.94
C TRP A 409 -3.28 4.65 -9.56
N ASP A 410 -3.55 3.37 -9.75
CA ASP A 410 -4.87 2.75 -9.51
C ASP A 410 -5.28 2.73 -8.03
N ILE A 411 -4.30 2.81 -7.12
CA ILE A 411 -4.54 2.86 -5.66
C ILE A 411 -4.19 4.20 -5.01
N LEU A 412 -4.05 5.26 -5.82
CA LEU A 412 -3.86 6.64 -5.34
C LEU A 412 -4.96 7.03 -4.32
N LEU A 413 -6.23 6.80 -4.69
CA LEU A 413 -7.35 7.14 -3.81
C LEU A 413 -7.42 6.19 -2.61
N PHE A 414 -7.34 4.88 -2.84
CA PHE A 414 -7.57 3.85 -1.83
C PHE A 414 -6.46 3.73 -0.78
N TRP A 415 -5.22 4.05 -1.13
CA TRP A 415 -4.09 3.90 -0.24
C TRP A 415 -3.38 5.22 0.05
N VAL A 416 -2.88 5.91 -0.97
CA VAL A 416 -2.07 7.13 -0.78
C VAL A 416 -2.88 8.21 -0.07
N THR A 417 -4.12 8.48 -0.52
CA THR A 417 -5.01 9.44 0.16
C THR A 417 -5.34 9.01 1.59
N ARG A 418 -5.58 7.71 1.84
CA ARG A 418 -5.85 7.21 3.20
C ARG A 418 -4.66 7.44 4.13
N MET A 419 -3.43 7.22 3.65
CA MET A 419 -2.24 7.52 4.42
C MET A 419 -2.09 9.02 4.70
N MET A 420 -2.35 9.87 3.71
CA MET A 420 -2.34 11.33 3.87
C MET A 420 -3.39 11.83 4.88
N LEU A 421 -4.53 11.16 5.00
CA LEU A 421 -5.58 11.53 5.95
C LEU A 421 -5.26 11.08 7.38
N LEU A 422 -4.80 9.84 7.55
CA LEU A 422 -4.69 9.21 8.88
C LEU A 422 -3.38 9.54 9.61
N ASN A 423 -2.26 9.66 8.88
CA ASN A 423 -0.94 9.74 9.51
C ASN A 423 -0.62 11.11 10.11
N PRO A 424 -0.99 12.27 9.52
CA PRO A 424 -0.66 13.57 10.09
C PRO A 424 -1.21 13.77 11.52
N TYR A 425 -2.45 13.37 11.75
CA TYR A 425 -3.06 13.40 13.08
C TYR A 425 -2.26 12.56 14.08
N ARG A 426 -1.87 11.35 13.69
CA ARG A 426 -1.09 10.44 14.55
C ARG A 426 0.31 10.96 14.82
N ALA A 427 0.99 11.46 13.79
CA ALA A 427 2.33 12.01 13.91
C ALA A 427 2.37 13.19 14.89
N LYS A 428 1.38 14.08 14.82
CA LYS A 428 1.24 15.20 15.77
C LYS A 428 0.93 14.72 17.20
N LYS A 429 0.12 13.68 17.35
CA LYS A 429 -0.21 13.10 18.67
C LYS A 429 1.02 12.47 19.34
N LEU A 430 1.88 11.81 18.57
CA LEU A 430 3.10 11.16 19.08
C LEU A 430 4.21 12.16 19.38
N ASN A 431 4.35 13.18 18.52
CA ASN A 431 5.32 14.24 18.74
C ASN A 431 4.70 15.60 18.38
N PRO A 432 4.14 16.32 19.37
CA PRO A 432 3.49 17.61 19.16
C PRO A 432 4.41 18.69 18.58
N LYS A 433 5.74 18.50 18.67
CA LYS A 433 6.75 19.46 18.18
C LYS A 433 6.99 19.39 16.66
N ARG A 434 6.53 18.34 15.98
CA ARG A 434 6.69 18.20 14.52
C ARG A 434 5.97 19.34 13.78
N THR A 435 6.61 19.92 12.77
CA THR A 435 5.98 20.90 11.87
C THR A 435 4.98 20.23 10.92
N ASP A 436 4.22 21.03 10.17
CA ASP A 436 3.21 20.51 9.24
C ASP A 436 3.85 19.71 8.09
N GLU A 437 5.09 20.04 7.70
CA GLU A 437 5.89 19.29 6.72
C GLU A 437 6.46 17.99 7.30
N GLN A 438 6.57 17.88 8.63
CA GLN A 438 7.11 16.70 9.32
C GLN A 438 6.03 15.70 9.73
N ILE A 439 4.75 16.05 9.57
CA ILE A 439 3.61 15.18 9.86
C ILE A 439 3.05 14.51 8.61
N VAL A 440 3.39 14.93 7.39
CA VAL A 440 3.03 14.16 6.19
C VAL A 440 3.79 12.82 6.15
N PRO A 441 3.21 11.73 5.64
CA PRO A 441 3.84 10.40 5.70
C PRO A 441 5.04 10.19 4.76
N PHE A 442 5.13 10.95 3.68
CA PHE A 442 6.17 10.86 2.65
C PHE A 442 6.48 12.23 2.07
N LYS A 443 7.73 12.45 1.63
CA LYS A 443 8.14 13.70 0.98
C LYS A 443 7.73 13.75 -0.50
N SER A 444 7.85 12.63 -1.20
CA SER A 444 7.51 12.49 -2.61
C SER A 444 6.58 11.29 -2.84
N VAL A 445 5.67 11.41 -3.82
CA VAL A 445 4.85 10.30 -4.30
C VAL A 445 5.20 10.04 -5.75
N TYR A 446 5.59 8.82 -6.06
CA TYR A 446 5.92 8.37 -7.41
C TYR A 446 4.83 7.43 -7.91
N LEU A 447 4.08 7.87 -8.92
CA LEU A 447 2.97 7.10 -9.48
C LEU A 447 3.38 6.47 -10.81
N HIS A 448 3.51 5.15 -10.83
CA HIS A 448 3.85 4.42 -12.04
C HIS A 448 2.59 3.93 -12.79
N GLY A 449 2.73 3.71 -14.10
CA GLY A 449 1.72 3.11 -14.96
C GLY A 449 1.54 1.61 -14.68
N LEU A 450 0.49 1.03 -15.26
CA LEU A 450 0.18 -0.39 -15.10
C LEU A 450 0.84 -1.23 -16.19
N VAL A 451 1.20 -2.47 -15.85
CA VAL A 451 1.64 -3.45 -16.83
C VAL A 451 0.41 -4.05 -17.53
N LEU A 452 0.36 -3.92 -18.85
CA LEU A 452 -0.67 -4.44 -19.72
C LEU A 452 -0.09 -5.55 -20.60
N ASP A 453 -0.95 -6.37 -21.19
CA ASP A 453 -0.48 -7.29 -22.23
C ASP A 453 0.02 -6.53 -23.48
N LYS A 454 0.65 -7.27 -24.41
CA LYS A 454 1.19 -6.69 -25.66
C LYS A 454 0.16 -5.92 -26.50
N ASN A 455 -1.14 -6.21 -26.36
CA ASN A 455 -2.22 -5.54 -27.07
C ASN A 455 -2.76 -4.33 -26.31
N GLY A 456 -2.27 -4.06 -25.11
CA GLY A 456 -2.72 -2.97 -24.24
C GLY A 456 -3.96 -3.31 -23.42
N VAL A 457 -4.26 -4.59 -23.21
CA VAL A 457 -5.38 -5.03 -22.35
C VAL A 457 -4.86 -5.36 -20.95
N LYS A 458 -5.63 -4.98 -19.91
CA LYS A 458 -5.29 -5.30 -18.52
C LYS A 458 -5.16 -6.82 -18.35
N MET A 459 -4.04 -7.26 -17.76
CA MET A 459 -3.82 -8.67 -17.49
C MET A 459 -4.82 -9.17 -16.44
N SER A 460 -5.47 -10.31 -16.72
CA SER A 460 -6.34 -10.97 -15.77
C SER A 460 -6.38 -12.47 -16.00
N LYS A 461 -6.43 -13.24 -14.90
CA LYS A 461 -6.55 -14.71 -14.99
C LYS A 461 -7.76 -15.16 -15.81
N ARG A 462 -8.85 -14.37 -15.78
CA ARG A 462 -10.08 -14.62 -16.55
C ARG A 462 -9.87 -14.51 -18.06
N LEU A 463 -9.04 -13.57 -18.52
CA LEU A 463 -8.75 -13.37 -19.95
C LEU A 463 -7.62 -14.28 -20.45
N GLY A 464 -6.92 -14.99 -19.55
CA GLY A 464 -5.81 -15.88 -19.92
C GLY A 464 -4.59 -15.15 -20.49
N ASN A 465 -4.53 -13.83 -20.35
CA ASN A 465 -3.45 -12.97 -20.87
C ASN A 465 -2.41 -12.60 -19.80
N VAL A 466 -2.35 -13.37 -18.70
CA VAL A 466 -1.35 -13.17 -17.64
C VAL A 466 -0.05 -13.83 -18.06
N ILE A 467 1.04 -13.09 -17.94
CA ILE A 467 2.38 -13.62 -18.10
C ILE A 467 2.93 -13.96 -16.71
N ASP A 468 3.48 -15.15 -16.56
CA ASP A 468 4.10 -15.56 -15.30
C ASP A 468 5.49 -14.89 -15.15
N PRO A 469 5.71 -14.10 -14.09
CA PRO A 469 6.98 -13.42 -13.89
C PRO A 469 8.14 -14.39 -13.62
N PHE A 470 7.89 -15.53 -12.98
CA PHE A 470 8.93 -16.50 -12.66
C PHE A 470 9.36 -17.31 -13.89
N GLU A 471 8.43 -17.68 -14.77
CA GLU A 471 8.76 -18.31 -16.05
C GLU A 471 9.56 -17.35 -16.94
N THR A 472 9.16 -16.07 -16.96
CA THR A 472 9.88 -15.02 -17.69
C THR A 472 11.31 -14.86 -17.17
N ILE A 473 11.49 -14.74 -15.85
CA ILE A 473 12.81 -14.63 -15.21
C ILE A 473 13.65 -15.89 -15.47
N ALA A 474 13.07 -17.09 -15.40
CA ALA A 474 13.77 -18.33 -15.67
C ALA A 474 14.27 -18.44 -17.12
N THR A 475 13.54 -17.86 -18.08
CA THR A 475 13.86 -17.93 -19.51
C THR A 475 14.85 -16.85 -19.95
N TYR A 476 14.65 -15.62 -19.49
CA TYR A 476 15.39 -14.45 -19.99
C TYR A 476 16.41 -13.89 -19.00
N GLY A 477 16.31 -14.27 -17.72
CA GLY A 477 17.06 -13.68 -16.62
C GLY A 477 16.40 -12.42 -16.07
N ALA A 478 16.53 -12.22 -14.76
CA ALA A 478 15.88 -11.10 -14.09
C ALA A 478 16.41 -9.72 -14.54
N ASP A 479 17.70 -9.58 -14.88
CA ASP A 479 18.24 -8.29 -15.31
C ASP A 479 17.71 -7.86 -16.68
N ALA A 480 17.60 -8.78 -17.63
CA ALA A 480 17.01 -8.47 -18.94
C ALA A 480 15.54 -8.04 -18.79
N THR A 481 14.78 -8.73 -17.92
CA THR A 481 13.39 -8.36 -17.62
C THR A 481 13.28 -6.99 -16.94
N ARG A 482 14.09 -6.74 -15.89
CA ARG A 482 14.11 -5.45 -15.18
C ARG A 482 14.48 -4.30 -16.11
N TRP A 483 15.54 -4.49 -16.89
CA TRP A 483 16.00 -3.47 -17.83
C TRP A 483 14.94 -3.16 -18.87
N TYR A 484 14.31 -4.19 -19.47
CA TYR A 484 13.19 -4.00 -20.40
C TYR A 484 12.04 -3.21 -19.77
N MET A 485 11.62 -3.55 -18.55
CA MET A 485 10.51 -2.86 -17.88
C MET A 485 10.81 -1.37 -17.69
N ILE A 486 12.06 -1.02 -17.36
CA ILE A 486 12.48 0.36 -17.11
C ILE A 486 12.74 1.13 -18.42
N SER A 487 13.37 0.51 -19.42
CA SER A 487 13.80 1.22 -20.64
C SER A 487 12.70 1.35 -21.69
N ASN A 488 11.67 0.50 -21.65
CA ASN A 488 10.68 0.41 -22.74
C ASN A 488 9.61 1.50 -22.69
N ALA A 489 9.09 1.83 -21.51
CA ALA A 489 8.08 2.86 -21.31
C ALA A 489 8.51 3.84 -20.22
N GLN A 490 8.06 5.09 -20.33
CA GLN A 490 8.24 6.04 -19.23
C GLN A 490 7.47 5.54 -17.99
N PRO A 491 7.94 5.84 -16.78
CA PRO A 491 7.41 5.21 -15.59
C PRO A 491 5.92 5.48 -15.32
N TRP A 492 5.42 6.66 -15.66
CA TRP A 492 4.00 7.03 -15.52
C TRP A 492 3.10 6.50 -16.66
N ASP A 493 3.69 5.99 -17.74
CA ASP A 493 2.96 5.39 -18.84
C ASP A 493 2.71 3.89 -18.60
N ASN A 494 1.62 3.38 -19.16
CA ASN A 494 1.36 1.94 -19.09
C ASN A 494 2.34 1.16 -19.98
N LEU A 495 3.00 0.16 -19.39
CA LEU A 495 3.90 -0.73 -20.11
C LEU A 495 3.10 -1.81 -20.86
N LYS A 496 3.19 -1.84 -22.19
CA LYS A 496 2.71 -2.98 -22.99
C LYS A 496 3.77 -4.07 -23.00
N PHE A 497 3.56 -5.09 -22.18
CA PHE A 497 4.58 -6.09 -21.92
C PHE A 497 4.67 -7.12 -23.05
N ASP A 498 5.85 -7.22 -23.65
CA ASP A 498 6.16 -8.13 -24.75
C ASP A 498 7.47 -8.89 -24.49
N LEU A 499 7.42 -10.21 -24.60
CA LEU A 499 8.57 -11.09 -24.38
C LEU A 499 9.65 -10.91 -25.45
N GLU A 500 9.26 -10.55 -26.68
CA GLU A 500 10.23 -10.27 -27.77
C GLU A 500 11.12 -9.07 -27.42
N GLY A 501 10.57 -8.07 -26.73
CA GLY A 501 11.33 -6.91 -26.26
C GLY A 501 12.39 -7.26 -25.21
N ILE A 502 12.13 -8.26 -24.36
CA ILE A 502 13.12 -8.75 -23.38
C ILE A 502 14.27 -9.44 -24.11
N ASP A 503 13.97 -10.25 -25.13
CA ASP A 503 15.01 -10.91 -25.93
C ASP A 503 15.87 -9.90 -26.70
N GLU A 504 15.26 -8.83 -27.19
CA GLU A 504 15.98 -7.73 -27.83
C GLU A 504 16.99 -7.08 -26.87
N ILE A 505 16.57 -6.74 -25.64
CA ILE A 505 17.46 -6.19 -24.61
C ILE A 505 18.58 -7.18 -24.27
N ARG A 506 18.25 -8.45 -24.09
CA ARG A 506 19.23 -9.52 -23.82
C ARG A 506 20.30 -9.59 -24.91
N ARG A 507 19.90 -9.53 -26.18
CA ARG A 507 20.81 -9.66 -27.32
C ARG A 507 21.60 -8.37 -27.61
N LYS A 508 20.93 -7.22 -27.66
CA LYS A 508 21.52 -5.96 -28.10
C LYS A 508 22.32 -5.24 -27.01
N PHE A 509 21.85 -5.28 -25.76
CA PHE A 509 22.56 -4.61 -24.68
C PHE A 509 23.49 -5.58 -23.94
N PHE A 510 22.93 -6.56 -23.22
CA PHE A 510 23.74 -7.48 -22.42
C PHE A 510 24.69 -8.33 -23.28
N GLY A 511 24.24 -8.79 -24.45
CA GLY A 511 25.08 -9.50 -25.41
C GLY A 511 26.26 -8.65 -25.89
N THR A 512 26.04 -7.37 -26.21
CA THR A 512 27.10 -6.45 -26.65
C THR A 512 28.08 -6.12 -25.52
N LEU A 513 27.59 -5.88 -24.31
CA LEU A 513 28.43 -5.65 -23.13
C LEU A 513 29.28 -6.87 -22.78
N PHE A 514 28.67 -8.07 -22.79
CA PHE A 514 29.36 -9.34 -22.58
C PHE A 514 30.44 -9.59 -23.63
N ASN A 515 30.15 -9.33 -24.90
CA ASN A 515 31.12 -9.47 -25.99
C ASN A 515 32.26 -8.45 -25.88
N THR A 516 31.97 -7.23 -25.44
CA THR A 516 32.97 -6.19 -25.18
C THR A 516 33.91 -6.59 -24.03
N TYR A 517 33.35 -7.11 -22.94
CA TYR A 517 34.13 -7.69 -21.85
C TYR A 517 34.98 -8.88 -22.33
N ASN A 518 34.42 -9.81 -23.11
CA ASN A 518 35.16 -10.96 -23.67
C ASN A 518 36.31 -10.52 -24.57
N PHE A 519 36.10 -9.49 -25.40
CA PHE A 519 37.17 -8.88 -26.19
C PHE A 519 38.27 -8.34 -25.28
N PHE A 520 37.92 -7.60 -24.23
CA PHE A 520 38.88 -7.04 -23.27
C PHE A 520 39.70 -8.15 -22.60
N ILE A 521 39.06 -9.15 -21.99
CA ILE A 521 39.77 -10.20 -21.25
C ILE A 521 40.61 -11.10 -22.15
N LEU A 522 40.20 -11.31 -23.41
CA LEU A 522 40.97 -12.13 -24.35
C LEU A 522 42.39 -11.59 -24.50
N TYR A 523 42.52 -10.28 -24.75
CA TYR A 523 43.81 -9.64 -24.95
C TYR A 523 44.50 -9.31 -23.62
N ALA A 524 43.75 -8.84 -22.61
CA ALA A 524 44.29 -8.56 -21.29
C ALA A 524 44.95 -9.80 -20.66
N ASN A 525 44.37 -10.99 -20.84
CA ASN A 525 44.97 -12.24 -20.35
C ASN A 525 46.22 -12.65 -21.14
N ILE A 526 46.26 -12.40 -22.45
CA ILE A 526 47.45 -12.67 -23.29
C ILE A 526 48.63 -11.79 -22.84
N ASP A 527 48.36 -10.51 -22.59
CA ASP A 527 49.38 -9.56 -22.14
C ASP A 527 49.59 -9.57 -20.62
N THR A 528 48.85 -10.40 -19.88
CA THR A 528 48.86 -10.46 -18.41
C THR A 528 48.59 -9.10 -17.71
N PHE A 529 47.76 -8.26 -18.34
CA PHE A 529 47.36 -6.97 -17.79
C PHE A 529 46.63 -7.14 -16.46
N GLN A 530 47.14 -6.49 -15.42
CA GLN A 530 46.59 -6.51 -14.06
C GLN A 530 46.37 -5.10 -13.50
N TYR A 531 46.45 -4.07 -14.36
CA TYR A 531 46.37 -2.67 -13.94
C TYR A 531 47.43 -2.33 -12.87
N LYS A 532 48.62 -2.92 -13.00
CA LYS A 532 49.76 -2.70 -12.08
C LYS A 532 50.63 -1.52 -12.51
N GLU A 533 50.56 -1.21 -13.79
CA GLU A 533 51.23 -0.10 -14.43
C GLU A 533 50.67 1.23 -13.93
N ASP A 534 51.50 2.27 -13.96
CA ASP A 534 51.07 3.62 -13.60
C ASP A 534 49.88 4.07 -14.47
N TYR A 535 48.95 4.80 -13.85
CA TYR A 535 47.82 5.36 -14.56
C TYR A 535 48.31 6.38 -15.59
N VAL A 536 48.02 6.14 -16.87
CA VAL A 536 48.34 7.06 -17.95
C VAL A 536 47.33 8.21 -17.91
N PRO A 537 47.76 9.46 -17.66
CA PRO A 537 46.87 10.61 -17.60
C PRO A 537 46.04 10.75 -18.89
N VAL A 538 44.75 11.08 -18.78
CA VAL A 538 43.86 11.17 -19.94
C VAL A 538 44.40 12.15 -20.99
N SER A 539 45.00 13.27 -20.58
CA SER A 539 45.62 14.25 -21.48
C SER A 539 46.75 13.69 -22.37
N GLU A 540 47.43 12.63 -21.92
CA GLU A 540 48.53 11.96 -22.63
C GLU A 540 48.06 10.78 -23.48
N ARG A 541 46.78 10.39 -23.37
CA ARG A 541 46.20 9.32 -24.19
C ARG A 541 45.88 9.81 -25.61
N PRO A 542 45.87 8.91 -26.61
CA PRO A 542 45.37 9.21 -27.94
C PRO A 542 43.97 9.83 -27.93
N GLU A 543 43.66 10.59 -28.99
CA GLU A 543 42.40 11.34 -29.09
C GLU A 543 41.15 10.47 -28.89
N ILE A 544 41.15 9.25 -29.42
CA ILE A 544 40.01 8.33 -29.30
C ILE A 544 39.78 7.85 -27.86
N ASP A 545 40.83 7.74 -27.04
CA ASP A 545 40.73 7.38 -25.63
C ASP A 545 40.20 8.57 -24.82
N ARG A 546 40.71 9.78 -25.09
CA ARG A 546 40.21 11.02 -24.48
C ARG A 546 38.73 11.23 -24.76
N TRP A 547 38.32 10.97 -26.00
CA TRP A 547 36.93 11.11 -26.41
C TRP A 547 36.00 10.17 -25.64
N ILE A 548 36.32 8.86 -25.56
CA ILE A 548 35.42 7.91 -24.89
C ILE A 548 35.36 8.17 -23.37
N ILE A 549 36.45 8.65 -22.76
CA ILE A 549 36.45 9.07 -21.34
C ILE A 549 35.65 10.36 -21.14
N SER A 550 35.75 11.33 -22.06
CA SER A 550 34.90 12.52 -22.03
C SER A 550 33.42 12.11 -22.08
N LYS A 551 33.04 11.26 -23.04
CA LYS A 551 31.68 10.71 -23.17
C LYS A 551 31.24 9.93 -21.94
N LEU A 552 32.13 9.17 -21.31
CA LEU A 552 31.84 8.44 -20.08
C LEU A 552 31.54 9.40 -18.92
N ASN A 553 32.28 10.49 -18.79
CA ASN A 553 32.05 11.48 -17.74
C ASN A 553 30.71 12.21 -17.92
N HIS A 554 30.35 12.58 -19.16
CA HIS A 554 29.00 13.09 -19.44
C HIS A 554 27.92 12.06 -19.16
N LEU A 555 28.13 10.79 -19.53
CA LEU A 555 27.18 9.71 -19.20
C LEU A 555 26.98 9.58 -17.67
N ILE A 556 28.06 9.61 -16.89
CA ILE A 556 27.97 9.52 -15.42
C ILE A 556 27.13 10.67 -14.87
N GLN A 557 27.37 11.91 -15.32
CA GLN A 557 26.60 13.07 -14.91
C GLN A 557 25.12 12.94 -15.33
N ASP A 558 24.86 12.64 -16.60
CA ASP A 558 23.52 12.53 -17.14
C ASP A 558 22.69 11.44 -16.44
N VAL A 559 23.29 10.31 -16.13
CA VAL A 559 22.63 9.21 -15.42
C VAL A 559 22.39 9.57 -13.95
N GLN A 560 23.34 10.27 -13.31
CA GLN A 560 23.16 10.76 -11.95
C GLN A 560 21.98 11.74 -11.87
N ASP A 561 21.90 12.67 -12.82
CA ASP A 561 20.82 13.66 -12.91
C ASP A 561 19.48 12.96 -13.17
N ASP A 562 19.42 12.05 -14.15
CA ASP A 562 18.21 11.26 -14.44
C ASP A 562 17.72 10.46 -13.22
N PHE A 563 18.61 9.78 -12.48
CA PHE A 563 18.19 9.06 -11.27
C PHE A 563 17.76 10.00 -10.13
N SER A 564 18.39 11.16 -10.01
CA SER A 564 18.02 12.17 -9.01
C SER A 564 16.62 12.74 -9.27
N ASP A 565 16.23 12.83 -10.55
CA ASP A 565 14.93 13.30 -11.01
C ASP A 565 13.87 12.19 -11.13
N TYR A 566 14.18 10.95 -10.71
CA TYR A 566 13.30 9.78 -10.81
C TYR A 566 12.94 9.38 -12.26
N GLU A 567 13.88 9.55 -13.20
CA GLU A 567 13.81 9.24 -14.64
C GLU A 567 14.66 8.02 -15.04
N PRO A 568 14.43 6.81 -14.49
CA PRO A 568 15.28 5.65 -14.73
C PRO A 568 15.23 5.16 -16.20
N THR A 569 14.17 5.49 -16.94
CA THR A 569 14.04 5.17 -18.37
C THR A 569 15.07 5.90 -19.23
N ASN A 570 15.31 7.18 -18.96
CA ASN A 570 16.30 7.96 -19.71
C ASN A 570 17.71 7.48 -19.36
N ALA A 571 17.99 7.28 -18.07
CA ALA A 571 19.26 6.74 -17.58
C ALA A 571 19.63 5.42 -18.29
N THR A 572 18.72 4.45 -18.29
CA THR A 572 18.95 3.14 -18.92
C THR A 572 19.16 3.23 -20.43
N ARG A 573 18.44 4.12 -21.13
CA ARG A 573 18.63 4.35 -22.57
C ARG A 573 19.99 4.95 -22.89
N LYS A 574 20.42 5.96 -22.14
CA LYS A 574 21.75 6.59 -22.30
C LYS A 574 22.87 5.57 -22.07
N ILE A 575 22.74 4.70 -21.06
CA ILE A 575 23.70 3.61 -20.80
C ILE A 575 23.75 2.63 -21.99
N MET A 576 22.59 2.21 -22.50
CA MET A 576 22.53 1.30 -23.66
C MET A 576 23.18 1.92 -24.90
N GLU A 577 22.85 3.18 -25.19
CA GLU A 577 23.41 3.92 -26.32
C GLU A 577 24.93 4.04 -26.21
N PHE A 578 25.45 4.38 -25.03
CA PHE A 578 26.91 4.43 -24.82
C PHE A 578 27.58 3.08 -25.07
N VAL A 579 27.02 1.99 -24.54
CA VAL A 579 27.61 0.66 -24.69
C VAL A 579 27.58 0.19 -26.15
N ASP A 580 26.46 0.38 -26.85
CA ASP A 580 26.29 -0.08 -28.22
C ASP A 580 27.04 0.83 -29.21
N GLU A 581 26.66 2.11 -29.27
CA GLU A 581 27.10 3.05 -30.31
C GLU A 581 28.52 3.57 -30.09
N HIS A 582 28.86 3.97 -28.85
CA HIS A 582 30.15 4.63 -28.58
C HIS A 582 31.25 3.65 -28.20
N LEU A 583 30.97 2.72 -27.28
CA LEU A 583 31.97 1.79 -26.76
C LEU A 583 32.22 0.63 -27.73
N SER A 584 31.19 -0.16 -28.05
CA SER A 584 31.34 -1.36 -28.89
C SER A 584 31.55 -1.01 -30.36
N ASN A 585 30.58 -0.32 -30.98
CA ASN A 585 30.55 -0.12 -32.43
C ASN A 585 31.59 0.91 -32.93
N TRP A 586 32.09 1.79 -32.06
CA TRP A 586 33.08 2.79 -32.44
C TRP A 586 34.43 2.55 -31.78
N TYR A 587 34.54 2.75 -30.46
CA TYR A 587 35.82 2.72 -29.75
C TYR A 587 36.52 1.36 -29.89
N VAL A 588 35.87 0.27 -29.49
CA VAL A 588 36.46 -1.08 -29.52
C VAL A 588 36.77 -1.48 -30.96
N ARG A 589 35.87 -1.23 -31.91
CA ARG A 589 36.05 -1.58 -33.33
C ARG A 589 37.26 -0.90 -33.96
N LEU A 590 37.44 0.41 -33.74
CA LEU A 590 38.55 1.18 -34.28
C LEU A 590 39.86 0.90 -33.54
N CYS A 591 39.80 0.67 -32.23
CA CYS A 591 40.97 0.42 -31.41
C CYS A 591 41.46 -1.04 -31.44
N ARG A 592 40.76 -1.99 -32.09
CA ARG A 592 41.14 -3.42 -32.08
C ARG A 592 42.63 -3.61 -32.32
N ARG A 593 43.19 -2.96 -33.33
CA ARG A 593 44.62 -3.06 -33.71
C ARG A 593 45.59 -2.76 -32.57
N ARG A 594 45.22 -1.86 -31.65
CA ARG A 594 46.04 -1.50 -30.48
C ARG A 594 46.10 -2.63 -29.45
N PHE A 595 45.07 -3.47 -29.37
CA PHE A 595 45.02 -4.61 -28.42
C PHE A 595 45.79 -5.85 -28.90
N TRP A 596 45.87 -6.12 -30.22
CA TRP A 596 46.53 -7.34 -30.72
C TRP A 596 47.88 -7.13 -31.44
N LYS A 597 48.19 -5.92 -31.89
CA LYS A 597 49.40 -5.64 -32.68
C LYS A 597 50.32 -4.67 -31.94
N GLY A 598 51.62 -5.00 -31.88
CA GLY A 598 52.65 -4.15 -31.28
C GLY A 598 53.18 -4.70 -29.95
N GLU A 599 54.29 -4.14 -29.49
CA GLU A 599 54.86 -4.43 -28.17
C GLU A 599 53.96 -3.88 -27.06
N TYR A 600 54.01 -4.51 -25.88
CA TYR A 600 53.29 -4.07 -24.69
C TYR A 600 53.90 -2.77 -24.14
N GLY A 601 53.52 -1.64 -24.74
CA GLY A 601 53.99 -0.29 -24.40
C GLY A 601 52.88 0.66 -24.00
N LEU A 602 53.23 1.94 -23.82
CA LEU A 602 52.33 2.98 -23.28
C LEU A 602 50.99 3.10 -24.02
N ASP A 603 50.99 3.04 -25.36
CA ASP A 603 49.74 3.12 -26.14
C ASP A 603 48.77 1.96 -25.84
N LYS A 604 49.32 0.75 -25.69
CA LYS A 604 48.54 -0.46 -25.42
C LYS A 604 48.02 -0.46 -23.98
N ILE A 605 48.85 -0.02 -23.03
CA ILE A 605 48.45 0.15 -21.63
C ILE A 605 47.34 1.20 -21.51
N ALA A 606 47.45 2.34 -22.20
CA ALA A 606 46.41 3.37 -22.23
C ALA A 606 45.08 2.84 -22.78
N ALA A 607 45.09 2.00 -23.81
CA ALA A 607 43.90 1.35 -24.34
C ALA A 607 43.24 0.39 -23.33
N TYR A 608 44.05 -0.42 -22.62
CA TYR A 608 43.55 -1.31 -21.56
C TYR A 608 42.95 -0.54 -20.40
N GLN A 609 43.65 0.48 -19.89
CA GLN A 609 43.16 1.31 -18.79
C GLN A 609 41.85 2.00 -19.20
N THR A 610 41.77 2.56 -20.40
CA THR A 610 40.56 3.22 -20.91
C THR A 610 39.36 2.27 -20.99
N LEU A 611 39.54 1.08 -21.58
CA LEU A 611 38.45 0.11 -21.71
C LEU A 611 38.03 -0.47 -20.35
N TYR A 612 38.99 -0.70 -19.45
CA TYR A 612 38.70 -1.10 -18.07
C TYR A 612 37.88 -0.03 -17.34
N ASP A 613 38.29 1.24 -17.41
CA ASP A 613 37.61 2.36 -16.75
C ASP A 613 36.16 2.48 -17.26
N CYS A 614 35.93 2.30 -18.57
CA CYS A 614 34.59 2.27 -19.15
C CYS A 614 33.75 1.10 -18.58
N LEU A 615 34.27 -0.14 -18.65
CA LEU A 615 33.53 -1.33 -18.19
C LEU A 615 33.21 -1.28 -16.69
N LEU A 616 34.16 -0.81 -15.87
CA LEU A 616 33.97 -0.65 -14.44
C LEU A 616 32.88 0.36 -14.13
N ASN A 617 32.91 1.55 -14.73
CA ASN A 617 31.87 2.56 -14.50
C ASN A 617 30.50 2.12 -15.02
N ILE A 618 30.43 1.45 -16.19
CA ILE A 618 29.17 0.88 -16.68
C ILE A 618 28.60 -0.15 -15.70
N SER A 619 29.45 -0.98 -15.06
CA SER A 619 28.98 -1.93 -14.05
C SER A 619 28.31 -1.23 -12.87
N LYS A 620 28.88 -0.11 -12.39
CA LYS A 620 28.32 0.70 -11.30
C LYS A 620 27.04 1.42 -11.70
N LEU A 621 27.04 2.09 -12.86
CA LEU A 621 25.87 2.82 -13.38
C LEU A 621 24.67 1.89 -13.61
N SER A 622 24.92 0.66 -14.04
CA SER A 622 23.87 -0.33 -14.33
C SER A 622 23.34 -1.05 -13.08
N ALA A 623 24.06 -1.00 -11.95
CA ALA A 623 23.77 -1.80 -10.76
C ALA A 623 22.37 -1.61 -10.15
N PRO A 624 21.79 -0.39 -10.10
CA PRO A 624 20.43 -0.18 -9.59
C PRO A 624 19.34 -0.93 -10.39
N VAL A 625 19.58 -1.14 -11.69
CA VAL A 625 18.58 -1.73 -12.61
C VAL A 625 18.89 -3.19 -12.93
N ALA A 626 20.15 -3.53 -13.20
CA ALA A 626 20.65 -4.87 -13.54
C ALA A 626 21.65 -5.41 -12.50
N PRO A 627 21.21 -5.67 -11.26
CA PRO A 627 22.12 -5.95 -10.16
C PRO A 627 23.03 -7.16 -10.37
N MET A 628 22.52 -8.27 -10.93
CA MET A 628 23.30 -9.52 -10.99
C MET A 628 24.40 -9.47 -12.07
N PHE A 629 24.10 -8.91 -13.23
CA PHE A 629 25.07 -8.73 -14.32
C PHE A 629 26.13 -7.70 -13.93
N SER A 630 25.73 -6.60 -13.29
CA SER A 630 26.65 -5.59 -12.76
C SER A 630 27.60 -6.18 -11.73
N GLU A 631 27.10 -6.99 -10.80
CA GLU A 631 27.92 -7.69 -9.81
C GLU A 631 28.92 -8.63 -10.48
N TRP A 632 28.47 -9.42 -11.46
CA TRP A 632 29.35 -10.32 -12.22
C TRP A 632 30.46 -9.56 -12.95
N LEU A 633 30.12 -8.48 -13.67
CA LEU A 633 31.10 -7.68 -14.42
C LEU A 633 32.09 -7.00 -13.48
N TYR A 634 31.59 -6.35 -12.43
CA TYR A 634 32.40 -5.68 -11.41
C TYR A 634 33.38 -6.63 -10.75
N ASN A 635 32.91 -7.78 -10.27
CA ASN A 635 33.74 -8.75 -9.56
C ASN A 635 34.80 -9.36 -10.46
N ASN A 636 34.49 -9.66 -11.72
CA ASN A 636 35.49 -10.18 -12.64
C ASN A 636 36.62 -9.18 -12.93
N LEU A 637 36.28 -7.89 -13.06
CA LEU A 637 37.26 -6.83 -13.25
C LEU A 637 38.07 -6.59 -11.98
N ASN A 638 37.40 -6.45 -10.84
CA ASN A 638 38.06 -6.11 -9.58
C ASN A 638 38.89 -7.28 -9.01
N SER A 639 38.49 -8.53 -9.23
CA SER A 639 39.27 -9.69 -8.77
C SER A 639 40.66 -9.76 -9.43
N ALA A 640 40.81 -9.20 -10.64
CA ALA A 640 42.08 -9.17 -11.34
C ALA A 640 42.98 -7.99 -10.94
N THR A 641 42.39 -6.87 -10.51
CA THR A 641 43.12 -5.60 -10.29
C THR A 641 43.20 -5.16 -8.83
N GLY A 642 42.23 -5.54 -7.98
CA GLY A 642 42.12 -5.09 -6.58
C GLY A 642 41.96 -3.57 -6.42
N ARG A 643 41.53 -2.87 -7.48
CA ARG A 643 41.42 -1.41 -7.54
C ARG A 643 40.30 -0.86 -6.67
N GLU A 644 39.22 -1.61 -6.54
CA GLU A 644 38.08 -1.23 -5.72
C GLU A 644 38.14 -1.90 -4.36
N VAL A 645 37.84 -1.12 -3.32
CA VAL A 645 37.91 -1.56 -1.92
C VAL A 645 36.74 -2.46 -1.54
N HIS A 646 35.62 -2.32 -2.24
CA HIS A 646 34.39 -3.04 -1.95
C HIS A 646 34.35 -4.40 -2.66
N GLU A 647 33.82 -5.40 -1.95
CA GLU A 647 33.68 -6.77 -2.46
C GLU A 647 32.51 -6.96 -3.43
N SER A 648 31.59 -5.99 -3.48
CA SER A 648 30.38 -6.02 -4.31
C SER A 648 30.11 -4.63 -4.87
N VAL A 649 29.58 -4.58 -6.09
CA VAL A 649 29.19 -3.32 -6.74
C VAL A 649 28.08 -2.61 -5.95
N HIS A 650 27.27 -3.36 -5.20
CA HIS A 650 26.17 -2.83 -4.39
C HIS A 650 26.62 -2.14 -3.11
N LEU A 651 27.90 -2.28 -2.76
CA LEU A 651 28.55 -1.58 -1.66
C LEU A 651 29.47 -0.46 -2.14
N ALA A 652 29.69 -0.36 -3.46
CA ALA A 652 30.53 0.65 -4.06
C ALA A 652 29.79 1.99 -4.17
N ASP A 653 30.55 3.09 -4.07
CA ASP A 653 30.02 4.42 -4.31
C ASP A 653 29.59 4.58 -5.78
N PHE A 654 28.49 5.34 -5.97
CA PHE A 654 28.07 5.76 -7.29
C PHE A 654 29.19 6.59 -7.95
N PRO A 655 29.52 6.35 -9.23
CA PRO A 655 30.65 7.03 -9.87
C PRO A 655 30.41 8.55 -9.93
N VAL A 656 31.49 9.32 -9.79
CA VAL A 656 31.47 10.78 -9.83
C VAL A 656 32.14 11.25 -11.11
N ALA A 657 31.45 12.07 -11.89
CA ALA A 657 31.98 12.62 -13.13
C ALA A 657 33.16 13.57 -12.88
N ASN A 658 34.25 13.38 -13.62
CA ASN A 658 35.39 14.27 -13.65
C ASN A 658 35.30 15.23 -14.84
N LEU A 659 34.63 16.37 -14.63
CA LEU A 659 34.43 17.40 -15.65
C LEU A 659 35.72 18.10 -16.13
N LYS A 660 36.89 17.76 -15.57
CA LYS A 660 38.19 18.23 -16.09
C LYS A 660 38.69 17.35 -17.24
N GLU A 661 38.13 16.16 -17.39
CA GLU A 661 38.45 15.19 -18.45
C GLU A 661 37.37 15.18 -19.55
N THR A 662 36.45 16.16 -19.54
CA THR A 662 35.50 16.40 -20.63
C THR A 662 36.02 17.40 -21.65
N ASP A 663 35.68 17.20 -22.92
CA ASP A 663 36.03 18.04 -24.06
C ASP A 663 34.86 18.05 -25.06
N ASP A 664 33.95 19.01 -24.92
CA ASP A 664 32.76 19.16 -25.77
C ASP A 664 33.13 19.30 -27.25
N ALA A 665 34.23 19.98 -27.56
CA ALA A 665 34.69 20.16 -28.93
C ALA A 665 35.21 18.85 -29.53
N LEU A 666 35.80 17.97 -28.72
CA LEU A 666 36.19 16.61 -29.11
C LEU A 666 34.98 15.72 -29.32
N GLU A 667 34.02 15.79 -28.43
CA GLU A 667 32.77 15.04 -28.59
C GLU A 667 32.01 15.47 -29.84
N GLN A 668 31.91 16.76 -30.12
CA GLN A 668 31.23 17.29 -31.30
C GLN A 668 31.90 16.84 -32.60
N ARG A 669 33.24 16.94 -32.70
CA ARG A 669 33.94 16.47 -33.92
C ARG A 669 33.81 14.96 -34.11
N MET A 670 33.80 14.18 -33.02
CA MET A 670 33.59 12.73 -33.14
C MET A 670 32.13 12.38 -33.49
N ASP A 671 31.14 13.12 -32.98
CA ASP A 671 29.73 13.02 -33.39
C ASP A 671 29.60 13.22 -34.91
N TYR A 672 30.27 14.24 -35.46
CA TYR A 672 30.34 14.42 -36.90
C TYR A 672 30.97 13.22 -37.61
N ALA A 673 32.07 12.66 -37.09
CA ALA A 673 32.68 11.47 -37.69
C ALA A 673 31.70 10.28 -37.73
N GLN A 674 31.01 10.01 -36.62
CA GLN A 674 30.03 8.93 -36.51
C GLN A 674 28.84 9.12 -37.46
N ARG A 675 28.24 10.31 -37.44
CA ARG A 675 27.02 10.62 -38.21
C ARG A 675 27.30 10.73 -39.71
N ILE A 676 28.38 11.39 -40.13
CA ILE A 676 28.78 11.43 -41.55
C ILE A 676 29.02 9.99 -42.04
N SER A 677 29.71 9.16 -41.25
CA SER A 677 29.98 7.78 -41.64
C SER A 677 28.69 6.95 -41.77
N SER A 678 27.78 7.08 -40.81
CA SER A 678 26.47 6.42 -40.84
C SER A 678 25.65 6.83 -42.07
N VAL A 679 25.58 8.13 -42.37
CA VAL A 679 24.88 8.62 -43.57
C VAL A 679 25.50 8.03 -44.84
N VAL A 680 26.82 8.04 -44.99
CA VAL A 680 27.48 7.46 -46.16
C VAL A 680 27.21 5.96 -46.27
N HIS A 681 27.28 5.20 -45.18
CA HIS A 681 26.94 3.78 -45.19
C HIS A 681 25.48 3.52 -45.57
N SER A 682 24.56 4.37 -45.11
CA SER A 682 23.14 4.29 -45.50
C SER A 682 22.96 4.50 -47.01
N ILE A 683 23.66 5.48 -47.59
CA ILE A 683 23.63 5.76 -49.03
C ILE A 683 24.21 4.57 -49.79
N ARG A 684 25.39 4.08 -49.39
CA ARG A 684 26.06 2.90 -49.98
C ARG A 684 25.14 1.68 -49.99
N LYS A 685 24.47 1.39 -48.87
CA LYS A 685 23.51 0.29 -48.75
C LYS A 685 22.34 0.45 -49.73
N LYS A 686 21.82 1.67 -49.89
CA LYS A 686 20.70 1.97 -50.80
C LYS A 686 21.08 1.76 -52.28
N VAL A 687 22.31 2.09 -52.67
CA VAL A 687 22.81 1.91 -54.05
C VAL A 687 23.47 0.55 -54.31
N GLY A 688 23.65 -0.28 -53.29
CA GLY A 688 24.29 -1.60 -53.42
C GLY A 688 25.82 -1.57 -53.48
N HIS A 689 26.49 -0.45 -53.15
CA HIS A 689 27.95 -0.39 -53.11
C HIS A 689 28.49 -0.92 -51.78
N ARG A 690 29.21 -2.05 -51.83
CA ARG A 690 29.91 -2.64 -50.67
C ARG A 690 30.98 -1.66 -50.15
N VAL A 691 31.21 -1.59 -48.83
CA VAL A 691 32.20 -0.66 -48.23
C VAL A 691 33.61 -0.89 -48.78
N ARG A 692 33.98 -2.14 -49.10
CA ARG A 692 35.28 -2.47 -49.70
C ARG A 692 35.51 -1.85 -51.07
N GLN A 693 34.45 -1.49 -51.81
CA GLN A 693 34.55 -0.69 -53.04
C GLN A 693 34.89 0.76 -52.66
N PRO A 694 36.09 1.27 -52.97
CA PRO A 694 36.41 2.66 -52.72
C PRO A 694 35.57 3.58 -53.61
N LEU A 695 35.20 4.74 -53.08
CA LEU A 695 34.48 5.79 -53.81
C LEU A 695 35.31 7.08 -53.84
N ALA A 696 35.11 7.89 -54.87
CA ALA A 696 35.95 9.05 -55.13
C ALA A 696 35.85 10.10 -54.03
N LYS A 697 34.65 10.55 -53.69
CA LYS A 697 34.48 11.67 -52.76
C LYS A 697 33.10 11.77 -52.13
N ILE A 698 33.04 12.48 -51.03
CA ILE A 698 31.81 13.04 -50.46
C ILE A 698 31.87 14.56 -50.48
N ILE A 699 30.70 15.19 -50.60
CA ILE A 699 30.51 16.63 -50.46
C ILE A 699 29.68 16.91 -49.21
N LEU A 700 30.16 17.83 -48.38
CA LEU A 700 29.49 18.29 -47.18
C LEU A 700 29.14 19.79 -47.30
N PRO A 701 27.85 20.16 -47.19
CA PRO A 701 27.46 21.55 -47.01
C PRO A 701 27.97 22.13 -45.69
N ILE A 702 28.46 23.36 -45.72
CA ILE A 702 28.96 24.05 -44.53
C ILE A 702 27.76 24.54 -43.70
N ILE A 703 27.63 24.02 -42.49
CA ILE A 703 26.52 24.34 -41.58
C ILE A 703 26.85 25.59 -40.75
N HIS A 704 28.10 25.73 -40.31
CA HIS A 704 28.61 26.90 -39.57
C HIS A 704 30.13 27.06 -39.81
N PRO A 705 30.72 28.26 -39.66
CA PRO A 705 32.16 28.49 -39.83
C PRO A 705 33.13 27.46 -39.21
N SER A 706 32.85 26.96 -38.00
CA SER A 706 33.71 26.00 -37.29
C SER A 706 33.58 24.55 -37.78
N PHE A 707 32.59 24.24 -38.63
CA PHE A 707 32.29 22.89 -39.10
C PHE A 707 33.47 22.28 -39.88
N ILE A 708 34.11 23.08 -40.74
CA ILE A 708 35.25 22.61 -41.55
C ILE A 708 36.40 22.18 -40.64
N ASP A 709 36.79 23.04 -39.69
CA ASP A 709 37.93 22.77 -38.81
C ASP A 709 37.69 21.51 -37.97
N GLN A 710 36.45 21.30 -37.50
CA GLN A 710 36.07 20.11 -36.74
C GLN A 710 36.10 18.84 -37.60
N VAL A 711 35.55 18.86 -38.81
CA VAL A 711 35.54 17.69 -39.70
C VAL A 711 36.95 17.38 -40.22
N GLU A 712 37.76 18.40 -40.53
CA GLU A 712 39.16 18.19 -40.96
C GLU A 712 39.99 17.52 -39.86
N ALA A 713 39.75 17.81 -38.58
CA ALA A 713 40.44 17.15 -37.47
C ALA A 713 40.18 15.64 -37.40
N VAL A 714 39.01 15.18 -37.84
CA VAL A 714 38.60 13.75 -37.83
C VAL A 714 38.49 13.15 -39.24
N LYS A 715 38.97 13.86 -40.27
CA LYS A 715 38.80 13.49 -41.67
C LYS A 715 39.34 12.11 -42.01
N GLU A 716 40.55 11.80 -41.57
CA GLU A 716 41.19 10.51 -41.84
C GLU A 716 40.38 9.35 -41.25
N LEU A 717 39.77 9.58 -40.07
CA LEU A 717 38.88 8.61 -39.46
C LEU A 717 37.66 8.37 -40.34
N ILE A 718 36.99 9.42 -40.79
CA ILE A 718 35.84 9.33 -41.70
C ILE A 718 36.24 8.59 -42.99
N LEU A 719 37.26 9.07 -43.69
CA LEU A 719 37.71 8.49 -44.97
C LEU A 719 38.06 7.01 -44.86
N SER A 720 38.72 6.62 -43.77
CA SER A 720 39.06 5.21 -43.51
C SER A 720 37.82 4.36 -43.22
N GLU A 721 36.87 4.89 -42.45
CA GLU A 721 35.64 4.20 -42.06
C GLU A 721 34.74 3.92 -43.26
N VAL A 722 34.55 4.94 -44.11
CA VAL A 722 33.66 4.84 -45.27
C VAL A 722 34.35 4.48 -46.57
N ASN A 723 35.68 4.26 -46.55
CA ASN A 723 36.53 3.94 -47.69
C ASN A 723 36.31 4.91 -48.87
N ILE A 724 36.50 6.20 -48.63
CA ILE A 724 36.40 7.28 -49.62
C ILE A 724 37.74 7.99 -49.76
N LYS A 725 38.05 8.55 -50.93
CA LYS A 725 39.35 9.19 -51.16
C LYS A 725 39.46 10.62 -50.62
N LYS A 726 38.39 11.41 -50.64
CA LYS A 726 38.41 12.79 -50.12
C LYS A 726 37.04 13.34 -49.71
N ILE A 727 37.08 14.38 -48.89
CA ILE A 727 35.94 15.22 -48.51
C ILE A 727 36.09 16.58 -49.20
N GLU A 728 35.01 17.08 -49.80
CA GLU A 728 34.90 18.43 -50.36
C GLU A 728 33.79 19.20 -49.61
N TYR A 729 33.95 20.51 -49.45
CA TYR A 729 32.97 21.36 -48.76
C TYR A 729 32.31 22.34 -49.73
N ILE A 730 31.02 22.62 -49.55
CA ILE A 730 30.29 23.61 -50.34
C ILE A 730 29.58 24.64 -49.44
N THR A 731 29.66 25.92 -49.81
CA THR A 731 28.98 27.03 -49.11
C THR A 731 27.56 27.27 -49.61
N ASP A 732 27.30 27.01 -50.90
CA ASP A 732 26.03 27.27 -51.54
C ASP A 732 25.38 25.96 -51.98
N THR A 733 24.34 25.54 -51.25
CA THR A 733 23.54 24.37 -51.60
C THR A 733 22.54 24.65 -52.71
N GLU A 734 22.17 25.91 -52.98
CA GLU A 734 21.05 26.25 -53.88
C GLU A 734 21.33 25.85 -55.33
N GLY A 735 22.60 25.86 -55.75
CA GLY A 735 23.01 25.46 -57.09
C GLY A 735 23.23 23.95 -57.29
N PHE A 736 23.62 23.23 -56.22
CA PHE A 736 24.02 21.81 -56.31
C PHE A 736 22.95 20.85 -55.77
N ILE A 737 22.23 21.21 -54.71
CA ILE A 737 21.29 20.35 -53.98
C ILE A 737 19.89 20.99 -53.99
N LYS A 738 19.00 20.50 -54.86
CA LYS A 738 17.59 20.94 -54.87
C LYS A 738 16.75 20.07 -53.94
N LYS A 739 16.15 20.68 -52.91
CA LYS A 739 15.23 20.02 -51.97
C LYS A 739 13.83 19.89 -52.56
N LYS A 740 13.14 18.81 -52.24
CA LYS A 740 11.72 18.58 -52.55
C LYS A 740 11.00 18.23 -51.26
N ALA A 741 9.97 19.00 -50.93
CA ALA A 741 9.11 18.73 -49.78
C ALA A 741 7.98 17.76 -50.15
N LYS A 742 7.67 16.84 -49.25
CA LYS A 742 6.52 15.94 -49.34
C LYS A 742 5.82 15.91 -47.98
N ALA A 743 4.50 15.89 -47.97
CA ALA A 743 3.75 15.85 -46.71
C ALA A 743 3.95 14.52 -45.98
N ASN A 744 4.27 14.59 -44.69
CA ASN A 744 4.23 13.46 -43.77
C ASN A 744 2.77 13.18 -43.37
N PHE A 745 2.14 12.22 -44.05
CA PHE A 745 0.73 11.88 -43.84
C PHE A 745 0.41 11.45 -42.39
N LYS A 746 1.39 10.93 -41.64
CA LYS A 746 1.18 10.41 -40.29
C LYS A 746 1.00 11.52 -39.25
N THR A 747 1.77 12.61 -39.37
CA THR A 747 1.70 13.76 -38.45
C THR A 747 0.63 14.74 -38.92
N LEU A 748 0.65 15.13 -40.20
CA LEU A 748 -0.28 16.10 -40.78
C LEU A 748 -1.71 15.61 -40.85
N GLY A 749 -1.94 14.30 -40.98
CA GLY A 749 -3.29 13.73 -41.07
C GLY A 749 -4.16 14.05 -39.85
N LYS A 750 -3.55 14.18 -38.66
CA LYS A 750 -4.24 14.55 -37.42
C LYS A 750 -4.65 16.03 -37.40
N SER A 751 -3.83 16.91 -37.98
CA SER A 751 -4.09 18.35 -38.00
C SER A 751 -5.00 18.77 -39.16
N LEU A 752 -4.75 18.27 -40.37
CA LEU A 752 -5.44 18.71 -41.59
C LEU A 752 -6.75 17.97 -41.85
N GLY A 753 -6.92 16.75 -41.35
CA GLY A 753 -8.14 15.96 -41.51
C GLY A 753 -8.65 15.94 -42.96
N LYS A 754 -9.79 16.59 -43.21
CA LYS A 754 -10.41 16.66 -44.55
C LYS A 754 -9.61 17.48 -45.57
N ASN A 755 -8.76 18.40 -45.12
CA ASN A 755 -7.92 19.26 -45.96
C ASN A 755 -6.56 18.63 -46.31
N MET A 756 -6.32 17.37 -45.93
CA MET A 756 -5.01 16.71 -46.12
C MET A 756 -4.56 16.66 -47.58
N LYS A 757 -5.50 16.44 -48.52
CA LYS A 757 -5.16 16.33 -49.94
C LYS A 757 -4.66 17.66 -50.52
N ASP A 758 -5.32 18.76 -50.14
CA ASP A 758 -4.96 20.11 -50.61
C ASP A 758 -3.69 20.60 -49.91
N GLY A 759 -3.53 20.32 -48.61
CA GLY A 759 -2.30 20.60 -47.87
C GLY A 759 -1.10 19.84 -48.42
N ALA A 760 -1.26 18.56 -48.78
CA ALA A 760 -0.19 17.79 -49.41
C ALA A 760 0.21 18.34 -50.78
N ALA A 761 -0.74 18.83 -51.58
CA ALA A 761 -0.46 19.48 -52.86
C ALA A 761 0.33 20.78 -52.68
N MET A 762 -0.05 21.62 -51.72
CA MET A 762 0.67 22.86 -51.41
C MET A 762 2.09 22.60 -50.90
N ILE A 763 2.28 21.59 -50.04
CA ILE A 763 3.61 21.20 -49.55
C ILE A 763 4.51 20.69 -50.69
N ALA A 764 3.94 19.96 -51.65
CA ALA A 764 4.68 19.47 -52.82
C ALA A 764 5.17 20.59 -53.76
N GLU A 765 4.56 21.78 -53.70
CA GLU A 765 4.92 22.96 -54.48
C GLU A 765 5.88 23.92 -53.75
N PHE A 766 6.38 23.55 -52.56
CA PHE A 766 7.35 24.39 -51.86
C PHE A 766 8.62 24.62 -52.69
N ASP A 767 8.97 25.89 -52.86
CA ASP A 767 10.26 26.28 -53.41
C ASP A 767 11.38 26.18 -52.37
N GLN A 768 12.64 26.32 -52.79
CA GLN A 768 13.80 26.22 -51.88
C GLN A 768 13.72 27.25 -50.76
N ALA A 769 13.20 28.45 -51.03
CA ALA A 769 13.07 29.52 -50.04
C ALA A 769 12.09 29.13 -48.93
N LYS A 770 10.94 28.54 -49.27
CA LYS A 770 9.94 28.05 -48.32
C LYS A 770 10.45 26.88 -47.48
N ILE A 771 11.20 25.95 -48.09
CA ILE A 771 11.80 24.81 -47.38
C ILE A 771 12.86 25.32 -46.39
N ASN A 772 13.75 26.21 -46.83
CA ASN A 772 14.76 26.80 -45.96
C ASN A 772 14.14 27.67 -44.85
N GLU A 773 13.01 28.35 -45.12
CA GLU A 773 12.24 29.07 -44.11
C GLU A 773 11.69 28.13 -43.04
N LEU A 774 11.13 26.98 -43.43
CA LEU A 774 10.63 25.96 -42.51
C LEU A 774 11.72 25.40 -41.60
N GLU A 775 12.87 25.03 -42.18
CA GLU A 775 14.01 24.52 -41.41
C GLU A 775 14.58 25.57 -40.45
N LYS A 776 14.63 26.84 -40.86
CA LYS A 776 15.22 27.92 -40.05
C LYS A 776 14.30 28.46 -38.96
N LYS A 777 13.00 28.60 -39.25
CA LYS A 777 12.01 29.13 -38.28
C LYS A 777 11.39 28.04 -37.42
N GLY A 778 11.48 26.77 -37.83
CA GLY A 778 10.86 25.63 -37.15
C GLY A 778 9.33 25.57 -37.29
N VAL A 779 8.70 26.58 -37.90
CA VAL A 779 7.27 26.62 -38.15
C VAL A 779 6.94 27.58 -39.29
N ILE A 780 6.00 27.19 -40.15
CA ILE A 780 5.39 28.07 -41.17
C ILE A 780 3.87 27.97 -41.10
N SER A 781 3.18 29.06 -41.39
CA SER A 781 1.72 29.07 -41.49
C SER A 781 1.30 28.89 -42.95
N LEU A 782 0.45 27.90 -43.21
CA LEU A 782 -0.20 27.67 -44.51
C LEU A 782 -1.70 27.90 -44.40
N THR A 783 -2.25 28.70 -45.29
CA THR A 783 -3.71 28.84 -45.42
C THR A 783 -4.22 27.81 -46.43
N ILE A 784 -5.00 26.83 -45.95
CA ILE A 784 -5.59 25.77 -46.78
C ILE A 784 -7.11 25.88 -46.66
N ASN A 785 -7.80 26.08 -47.79
CA ASN A 785 -9.26 26.25 -47.84
C ASN A 785 -9.83 27.35 -46.90
N GLY A 786 -9.06 28.41 -46.66
CA GLY A 786 -9.47 29.57 -45.83
C GLY A 786 -9.14 29.45 -44.34
N GLU A 787 -8.60 28.32 -43.89
CA GLU A 787 -8.14 28.09 -42.51
C GLU A 787 -6.61 28.09 -42.44
N ALA A 788 -6.03 28.67 -41.39
CA ALA A 788 -4.58 28.73 -41.19
C ALA A 788 -4.10 27.52 -40.37
N TYR A 789 -3.13 26.80 -40.90
CA TYR A 789 -2.52 25.63 -40.28
C TYR A 789 -1.03 25.88 -40.03
N SER A 790 -0.57 25.45 -38.87
CA SER A 790 0.85 25.49 -38.49
C SER A 790 1.54 24.23 -38.97
N ILE A 791 2.54 24.36 -39.83
CA ILE A 791 3.33 23.26 -40.37
C ILE A 791 4.72 23.30 -39.74
N THR A 792 5.14 22.17 -39.19
CA THR A 792 6.45 21.99 -38.55
C THR A 792 7.38 21.13 -39.43
N PRO A 793 8.70 21.07 -39.17
CA PRO A 793 9.59 20.17 -39.90
C PRO A 793 9.18 18.70 -39.83
N GLU A 794 8.55 18.26 -38.74
CA GLU A 794 8.05 16.88 -38.57
C GLU A 794 6.93 16.53 -39.54
N ASP A 795 6.23 17.55 -40.02
CA ASP A 795 5.13 17.47 -40.97
C ASP A 795 5.60 17.34 -42.42
N VAL A 796 6.89 17.55 -42.70
CA VAL A 796 7.41 17.57 -44.07
C VAL A 796 8.58 16.61 -44.22
N GLU A 797 8.42 15.61 -45.08
CA GLU A 797 9.52 14.78 -45.56
C GLU A 797 10.29 15.54 -46.65
N ILE A 798 11.52 15.96 -46.34
CA ILE A 798 12.42 16.58 -47.30
C ILE A 798 13.20 15.48 -48.03
N SER A 799 13.18 15.53 -49.35
CA SER A 799 13.96 14.69 -50.26
C SER A 799 14.79 15.59 -51.17
N PHE A 800 15.71 15.02 -51.94
CA PHE A 800 16.51 15.79 -52.90
C PHE A 800 16.27 15.31 -54.32
N ASP A 801 16.43 16.23 -55.28
CA ASP A 801 16.46 15.85 -56.69
C ASP A 801 17.64 14.90 -56.97
N ASN A 802 17.41 13.94 -57.87
CA ASN A 802 18.45 13.05 -58.34
C ASN A 802 19.46 13.85 -59.18
N ILE A 803 20.67 13.99 -58.64
CA ILE A 803 21.82 14.49 -59.37
C ILE A 803 22.50 13.28 -60.02
N PRO A 804 22.66 13.21 -61.36
CA PRO A 804 23.29 12.07 -62.01
C PRO A 804 24.69 11.77 -61.42
N GLY A 805 24.92 10.52 -61.01
CA GLY A 805 26.18 10.09 -60.39
C GLY A 805 26.32 10.41 -58.90
N TRP A 806 25.32 11.04 -58.28
CA TRP A 806 25.35 11.41 -56.86
C TRP A 806 24.13 10.88 -56.12
N GLN A 807 24.30 10.65 -54.82
CA GLN A 807 23.21 10.38 -53.90
C GLN A 807 23.36 11.21 -52.64
N VAL A 808 22.27 11.77 -52.15
CA VAL A 808 22.26 12.62 -50.97
C VAL A 808 21.54 11.92 -49.83
N GLY A 809 22.14 11.96 -48.64
CA GLY A 809 21.55 11.52 -47.38
C GLY A 809 21.58 12.63 -46.34
N ILE A 810 20.63 12.60 -45.41
CA ILE A 810 20.56 13.52 -44.27
C ILE A 810 20.52 12.71 -42.99
N ASP A 811 21.20 13.22 -41.97
CA ASP A 811 20.93 12.91 -40.57
C ASP A 811 20.85 14.22 -39.76
N LYS A 812 19.64 14.57 -39.30
CA LYS A 812 19.28 15.86 -38.67
C LYS A 812 19.79 17.06 -39.50
N ASP A 813 20.83 17.74 -39.03
CA ASP A 813 21.46 18.91 -39.66
C ASP A 813 22.60 18.55 -40.64
N ILE A 814 23.08 17.30 -40.64
CA ILE A 814 24.19 16.87 -41.50
C ILE A 814 23.63 16.37 -42.83
N THR A 815 24.03 17.02 -43.92
CA THR A 815 23.77 16.57 -45.28
C THR A 815 25.05 16.01 -45.89
N VAL A 816 24.99 14.84 -46.51
CA VAL A 816 26.12 14.24 -47.21
C VAL A 816 25.70 13.91 -48.63
N ALA A 817 26.43 14.42 -49.62
CA ALA A 817 26.32 13.99 -51.00
C ALA A 817 27.49 13.05 -51.34
N LEU A 818 27.16 11.83 -51.74
CA LEU A 818 28.13 10.79 -52.11
C LEU A 818 28.24 10.68 -53.63
N ASP A 819 29.47 10.72 -54.15
CA ASP A 819 29.77 10.38 -55.53
C ASP A 819 29.76 8.85 -55.69
N ILE A 820 28.80 8.34 -56.47
CA ILE A 820 28.63 6.91 -56.74
C ILE A 820 29.22 6.51 -58.09
N SER A 821 29.88 7.42 -58.80
CA SER A 821 30.59 7.08 -60.03
C SER A 821 31.87 6.29 -59.73
N LEU A 822 32.13 5.28 -60.56
CA LEU A 822 33.31 4.43 -60.50
C LEU A 822 34.17 4.65 -61.74
N ASP A 823 35.45 4.93 -61.53
CA ASP A 823 36.46 4.87 -62.59
C ASP A 823 37.20 3.52 -62.56
N ASP A 824 37.97 3.21 -63.61
CA ASP A 824 38.68 1.93 -63.73
C ASP A 824 39.64 1.69 -62.55
N ALA A 825 40.27 2.73 -62.02
CA ALA A 825 41.20 2.62 -60.90
C ALA A 825 40.48 2.22 -59.60
N LEU A 826 39.32 2.82 -59.31
CA LEU A 826 38.47 2.48 -58.17
C LEU A 826 37.92 1.06 -58.29
N ILE A 827 37.52 0.64 -59.50
CA ILE A 827 37.06 -0.74 -59.76
C ILE A 827 38.17 -1.74 -59.43
N HIS A 828 39.38 -1.54 -59.97
CA HIS A 828 40.51 -2.44 -59.70
C HIS A 828 40.92 -2.46 -58.22
N GLU A 829 40.92 -1.31 -57.53
CA GLU A 829 41.21 -1.28 -56.10
C GLU A 829 40.13 -2.02 -55.28
N GLY A 830 38.86 -1.87 -55.65
CA GLY A 830 37.75 -2.59 -55.02
C GLY A 830 37.88 -4.11 -55.19
N LEU A 831 38.20 -4.57 -56.40
CA LEU A 831 38.47 -5.97 -56.70
C LEU A 831 39.68 -6.50 -55.92
N ALA A 832 40.75 -5.72 -55.78
CA ALA A 832 41.91 -6.10 -54.99
C ALA A 832 41.56 -6.31 -53.51
N LYS A 833 40.80 -5.41 -52.90
CA LYS A 833 40.34 -5.53 -51.50
C LYS A 833 39.40 -6.72 -51.30
N GLU A 834 38.54 -7.00 -52.27
CA GLU A 834 37.65 -8.16 -52.21
C GLU A 834 38.43 -9.47 -52.35
N LEU A 835 39.45 -9.51 -53.21
CA LEU A 835 40.35 -10.65 -53.35
C LEU A 835 41.12 -10.92 -52.05
N VAL A 836 41.66 -9.88 -51.41
CA VAL A 836 42.30 -9.98 -50.08
C VAL A 836 41.32 -10.59 -49.07
N ASN A 837 40.08 -10.09 -49.02
CA ASN A 837 39.05 -10.61 -48.13
C ASN A 837 38.74 -12.09 -48.38
N ARG A 838 38.62 -12.52 -49.65
CA ARG A 838 38.38 -13.94 -49.98
C ARG A 838 39.55 -14.82 -49.56
N ILE A 839 40.78 -14.43 -49.88
CA ILE A 839 41.99 -15.19 -49.52
C ILE A 839 42.15 -15.26 -48.00
N GLN A 840 41.90 -14.19 -47.26
CA GLN A 840 42.00 -14.21 -45.79
C GLN A 840 40.96 -15.12 -45.14
N ASN A 841 39.72 -15.13 -45.65
CA ASN A 841 38.71 -16.07 -45.18
C ASN A 841 39.11 -17.53 -45.48
N MET A 842 39.71 -17.79 -46.64
CA MET A 842 40.25 -19.11 -46.96
C MET A 842 41.40 -19.50 -46.02
N ARG A 843 42.32 -18.58 -45.69
CA ARG A 843 43.39 -18.83 -44.71
C ARG A 843 42.82 -19.22 -43.35
N LYS A 844 41.76 -18.53 -42.91
CA LYS A 844 41.06 -18.84 -41.66
C LYS A 844 40.37 -20.22 -41.72
N ASN A 845 39.70 -20.55 -42.82
CA ASN A 845 39.03 -21.84 -42.99
C ASN A 845 40.01 -23.02 -43.10
N ALA A 846 41.23 -22.74 -43.55
CA ALA A 846 42.32 -23.72 -43.62
C ALA A 846 43.12 -23.83 -42.30
N ASP A 847 42.65 -23.21 -41.21
CA ASP A 847 43.32 -23.17 -39.90
C ASP A 847 44.81 -22.74 -39.97
N LEU A 848 45.14 -21.85 -40.91
CA LEU A 848 46.49 -21.29 -41.01
C LEU A 848 46.72 -20.28 -39.89
N ASN A 849 47.92 -20.29 -39.32
CA ASN A 849 48.30 -19.28 -38.34
C ASN A 849 48.35 -17.90 -39.02
N VAL A 850 48.06 -16.85 -38.25
CA VAL A 850 48.05 -15.46 -38.73
C VAL A 850 49.41 -15.05 -39.33
N THR A 851 50.50 -15.70 -38.93
CA THR A 851 51.87 -15.44 -39.40
C THR A 851 52.32 -16.30 -40.58
N ASP A 852 51.54 -17.30 -41.00
CA ASP A 852 51.95 -18.26 -42.04
C ASP A 852 52.07 -17.59 -43.43
N LYS A 853 53.11 -17.94 -44.19
CA LYS A 853 53.29 -17.48 -45.58
C LYS A 853 52.58 -18.43 -46.55
N ILE A 854 52.06 -17.89 -47.65
CA ILE A 854 51.30 -18.68 -48.63
C ILE A 854 51.72 -18.41 -50.08
N SER A 855 51.41 -19.34 -50.97
CA SER A 855 51.33 -19.12 -52.42
C SER A 855 49.87 -19.12 -52.84
N VAL A 856 49.49 -18.19 -53.72
CA VAL A 856 48.11 -18.05 -54.24
C VAL A 856 48.08 -18.37 -55.73
N VAL A 857 47.13 -19.19 -56.15
CA VAL A 857 46.86 -19.50 -57.57
C VAL A 857 45.44 -19.08 -57.91
N LEU A 858 45.27 -18.27 -58.96
CA LEU A 858 43.97 -17.77 -59.42
C LEU A 858 43.61 -18.40 -60.77
N GLU A 859 42.34 -18.74 -60.97
CA GLU A 859 41.81 -19.03 -62.32
C GLU A 859 41.97 -17.79 -63.21
N LYS A 860 42.38 -17.99 -64.47
CA LYS A 860 42.57 -16.90 -65.44
C LYS A 860 41.29 -16.09 -65.64
N HIS A 861 41.41 -14.77 -65.53
CA HIS A 861 40.32 -13.84 -65.76
C HIS A 861 40.87 -12.45 -66.12
N ASP A 862 40.51 -11.92 -67.28
CA ASP A 862 41.12 -10.71 -67.88
C ASP A 862 41.12 -9.50 -66.93
N VAL A 863 40.01 -9.22 -66.26
CA VAL A 863 39.88 -8.10 -65.31
C VAL A 863 40.75 -8.28 -64.06
N LEU A 864 40.93 -9.53 -63.60
CA LEU A 864 41.72 -9.82 -62.41
C LEU A 864 43.22 -9.82 -62.75
N GLU A 865 43.61 -10.22 -63.96
CA GLU A 865 45.00 -10.09 -64.41
C GLU A 865 45.46 -8.62 -64.37
N GLU A 866 44.63 -7.69 -64.86
CA GLU A 866 44.92 -6.26 -64.78
C GLU A 866 44.90 -5.75 -63.32
N THR A 867 43.98 -6.26 -62.48
CA THR A 867 43.93 -5.94 -61.05
C THR A 867 45.21 -6.37 -60.32
N ILE A 868 45.71 -7.59 -60.58
CA ILE A 868 46.97 -8.09 -60.01
C ILE A 868 48.17 -7.29 -60.56
N ARG A 869 48.12 -6.83 -61.80
CA ARG A 869 49.17 -5.97 -62.36
C ARG A 869 49.28 -4.64 -61.61
N GLN A 870 48.14 -4.05 -61.22
CA GLN A 870 48.10 -2.74 -60.55
C GLN A 870 48.27 -2.85 -59.01
N PHE A 871 47.68 -3.86 -58.37
CA PHE A 871 47.60 -3.98 -56.91
C PHE A 871 48.24 -5.26 -56.35
N GLY A 872 49.01 -6.00 -57.15
CA GLY A 872 49.58 -7.29 -56.75
C GLY A 872 50.46 -7.23 -55.49
N ASP A 873 51.27 -6.19 -55.34
CA ASP A 873 52.14 -6.03 -54.16
C ASP A 873 51.33 -5.77 -52.87
N TYR A 874 50.27 -4.95 -52.98
CA TYR A 874 49.32 -4.72 -51.88
C TYR A 874 48.66 -6.03 -51.46
N ILE A 875 48.14 -6.81 -52.42
CA ILE A 875 47.46 -8.08 -52.13
C ILE A 875 48.44 -9.06 -51.47
N LYS A 876 49.66 -9.21 -52.01
CA LYS A 876 50.70 -10.07 -51.42
C LYS A 876 51.01 -9.69 -49.97
N GLN A 877 51.16 -8.39 -49.69
CA GLN A 877 51.45 -7.91 -48.35
C GLN A 877 50.31 -8.20 -47.38
N GLU A 878 49.07 -7.90 -47.76
CA GLU A 878 47.90 -8.09 -46.91
C GLU A 878 47.59 -9.57 -46.64
N VAL A 879 47.80 -10.46 -47.61
CA VAL A 879 47.53 -11.90 -47.45
C VAL A 879 48.76 -12.73 -47.07
N LEU A 880 49.90 -12.08 -46.82
CA LEU A 880 51.20 -12.71 -46.57
C LEU A 880 51.59 -13.74 -47.66
N ALA A 881 51.31 -13.43 -48.93
CA ALA A 881 51.65 -14.28 -50.05
C ALA A 881 53.03 -13.96 -50.63
N GLU A 882 53.86 -14.97 -50.91
CA GLU A 882 55.12 -14.78 -51.64
C GLU A 882 54.89 -14.67 -53.15
N THR A 883 53.96 -15.46 -53.67
CA THR A 883 53.64 -15.52 -55.11
C THR A 883 52.14 -15.52 -55.36
N ILE A 884 51.72 -14.81 -56.40
CA ILE A 884 50.36 -14.88 -56.97
C ILE A 884 50.55 -15.26 -58.45
N THR A 885 49.99 -16.40 -58.86
CA THR A 885 50.08 -16.89 -60.25
C THR A 885 48.71 -17.20 -60.83
N PHE A 886 48.61 -17.25 -62.16
CA PHE A 886 47.37 -17.61 -62.86
C PHE A 886 47.48 -19.00 -63.49
N ALA A 887 46.42 -19.79 -63.38
CA ALA A 887 46.29 -21.11 -64.00
C ALA A 887 45.01 -21.21 -64.85
N GLY A 888 45.04 -22.02 -65.91
CA GLY A 888 43.88 -22.21 -66.80
C GLY A 888 42.73 -22.98 -66.14
N GLN A 889 43.03 -23.84 -65.16
CA GLN A 889 42.04 -24.53 -64.33
C GLN A 889 42.62 -24.69 -62.92
N VAL A 890 41.84 -24.30 -61.90
CA VAL A 890 42.17 -24.48 -60.48
C VAL A 890 41.14 -25.45 -59.91
N ASN A 891 41.60 -26.53 -59.26
CA ASN A 891 40.72 -27.58 -58.72
C ASN A 891 40.21 -27.23 -57.32
N ASP A 892 39.59 -26.06 -57.19
CA ASP A 892 38.95 -25.58 -55.96
C ASP A 892 37.55 -25.03 -56.28
N GLU A 893 36.73 -24.81 -55.24
CA GLU A 893 35.41 -24.19 -55.41
C GLU A 893 35.54 -22.75 -55.92
N LYS A 894 34.64 -22.38 -56.84
CA LYS A 894 34.57 -21.00 -57.32
C LYS A 894 34.05 -20.08 -56.22
N VAL A 895 34.77 -18.99 -55.99
CA VAL A 895 34.41 -17.95 -55.03
C VAL A 895 33.92 -16.72 -55.80
N GLU A 896 32.82 -16.14 -55.35
CA GLU A 896 32.32 -14.88 -55.88
C GLU A 896 33.19 -13.72 -55.42
N ILE A 897 33.87 -13.05 -56.35
CA ILE A 897 34.58 -11.80 -56.10
C ILE A 897 33.60 -10.65 -56.21
N SER A 898 32.91 -10.51 -57.32
CA SER A 898 31.85 -9.52 -57.53
C SER A 898 30.63 -10.17 -58.16
N ASP A 899 29.52 -9.43 -58.27
CA ASP A 899 28.27 -9.90 -58.88
C ASP A 899 28.47 -10.44 -60.32
N GLU A 900 29.57 -10.06 -60.99
CA GLU A 900 29.93 -10.47 -62.35
C GLU A 900 31.15 -11.41 -62.43
N ILE A 901 31.90 -11.61 -61.34
CA ILE A 901 33.18 -12.35 -61.35
C ILE A 901 33.16 -13.50 -60.34
N GLN A 902 33.20 -14.73 -60.85
CA GLN A 902 33.38 -15.96 -60.06
C GLN A 902 34.58 -16.76 -60.57
N ILE A 903 35.57 -16.95 -59.69
CA ILE A 903 36.81 -17.67 -60.02
C ILE A 903 37.19 -18.69 -58.95
N ALA A 904 37.86 -19.76 -59.34
CA ALA A 904 38.51 -20.67 -58.39
C ALA A 904 39.83 -20.07 -57.88
N ILE A 905 40.07 -20.17 -56.57
CA ILE A 905 41.27 -19.67 -55.88
C ILE A 905 41.88 -20.84 -55.10
N GLY A 906 43.17 -21.10 -55.32
CA GLY A 906 43.95 -22.06 -54.54
C GLY A 906 44.92 -21.33 -53.62
N ILE A 907 45.00 -21.77 -52.35
CA ILE A 907 46.02 -21.33 -51.40
C ILE A 907 46.83 -22.53 -50.91
N ALA A 908 48.15 -22.37 -50.84
CA ALA A 908 49.05 -23.38 -50.25
C ALA A 908 50.01 -22.71 -49.28
N LYS A 909 50.21 -23.31 -48.11
CA LYS A 909 51.21 -22.87 -47.14
C LYS A 909 52.61 -23.13 -47.70
N ILE A 910 53.50 -22.16 -47.49
CA ILE A 910 54.93 -22.25 -47.80
C ILE A 910 55.69 -22.77 -46.59
#